data_AF-A0A352VSL5-F1
#
_entry.id   AF-A0A352VSL5-F1
#
_cell.length_a   1.000
_cell.length_b   1.000
_cell.length_c   1.000
_cell.angle_alpha   90.00
_cell.angle_beta   90.00
_cell.angle_gamma   90.00
#
_symmetry.space_group_name_H-M   'P 1'
#
loop_
_entity.id
_entity.type
_entity.pdbx_description
1 polymer ?
#
loop_
_entity_poly.entity_id
_entity_poly.type
_entity_poly.pdbx_seq_one_letter_code
_entity_poly.pdbx_strand_id
1 'polypeptide(L)'
;QAAGNGLRTAGLKGGAFLVSASRLDGAFGTTGNEIADPLSGGFAGLTKSAAGEWPEVRCRALDLAPDLQNSDAARAIVAELFRAGPVEVGLSATGRSVLELVGGSLPSANGSLPLDKGDVVVLSGGARGVTAEVALALAKSCQPTLALLGRSPEPEAEPEWLAKLGTEAEIKQAMLARGDATSPREAGDMYKRIRAEREIRTNLERMNDTGATVRYMQVDVTDALAVSDALSSIRELHGPVRVLVHGAGVLADQHILDKTAESFQKVYEPKVTGLRNLLEAVDRDALRALVLFSSSTARYGRVGQVDYAIANEVLNKVAQQEARRLPDCRVLSLNWGPWEGGMVDESLRAAFASEGVPLIPLAQGADHLLRELATDESDVERVVLGPAPADAVSPEPIAQTGPMGPDASSSLPLVAEEDIDVASCSFLRSHVLDGKAVVPMAMLPEWLAHGALHGNPGLKFHGFDNLKLLKGLVLDADASLGLKIHAGSARKDEEGYYRVEMELRATQGDDREFLHARAEILLAEALPEGEPQLNAPQGPAYEKTAAETYRDHLFHGPALQGIERVQTCSPEGVVADASAAPPPSEWMERPFRRRWLTDPLVLDVGIQLLTFWSGVHSAGPSLPCAAASYRQYGAFPKDGAHVVARITKSDETRVLADLEFLDGDGRLVARFEGCENTIDEGLTSTFRSNRLPLEVSS
;
A
#
# COMPACT_ATOMS: atom_id res chain seq x y z
N GLN A 1 0.89 -24.17 -0.72
CA GLN A 1 1.97 -24.45 -1.70
C GLN A 1 1.60 -25.59 -2.64
N ALA A 2 1.48 -26.84 -2.16
CA ALA A 2 1.14 -27.99 -3.01
C ALA A 2 -0.15 -27.78 -3.84
N ALA A 3 -1.19 -27.22 -3.23
CA ALA A 3 -2.44 -26.89 -3.92
C ALA A 3 -2.39 -25.60 -4.76
N GLY A 4 -1.34 -24.78 -4.64
CA GLY A 4 -1.32 -23.41 -5.15
C GLY A 4 -1.46 -23.34 -6.67
N ASN A 5 -0.64 -24.07 -7.43
CA ASN A 5 -0.76 -24.12 -8.89
C ASN A 5 -2.12 -24.66 -9.35
N GLY A 6 -2.66 -25.66 -8.62
CA GLY A 6 -3.98 -26.23 -8.91
C GLY A 6 -5.12 -25.23 -8.65
N LEU A 7 -5.09 -24.54 -7.51
CA LEU A 7 -6.05 -23.50 -7.14
C LEU A 7 -6.03 -22.35 -8.13
N ARG A 8 -4.84 -21.85 -8.49
CA ARG A 8 -4.69 -20.79 -9.49
C ARG A 8 -5.23 -21.22 -10.85
N THR A 9 -4.85 -22.41 -11.32
CA THR A 9 -5.34 -22.96 -12.59
C THR A 9 -6.88 -23.13 -12.61
N ALA A 10 -7.47 -23.52 -11.48
CA ALA A 10 -8.93 -23.64 -11.34
C ALA A 10 -9.61 -22.26 -11.21
N GLY A 11 -8.98 -21.31 -10.52
CA GLY A 11 -9.44 -19.93 -10.36
C GLY A 11 -9.52 -19.19 -11.69
N LEU A 12 -8.52 -19.41 -12.55
CA LEU A 12 -8.51 -18.97 -13.94
C LEU A 12 -9.67 -19.51 -14.81
N LYS A 13 -10.39 -20.52 -14.32
CA LYS A 13 -11.59 -21.11 -14.95
C LYS A 13 -12.88 -20.79 -14.16
N GLY A 14 -12.82 -19.83 -13.23
CA GLY A 14 -13.95 -19.41 -12.38
C GLY A 14 -14.25 -20.30 -11.17
N GLY A 15 -13.40 -21.31 -10.88
CA GLY A 15 -13.74 -22.41 -9.97
C GLY A 15 -12.76 -22.66 -8.83
N ALA A 16 -12.26 -21.63 -8.14
CA ALA A 16 -11.38 -21.83 -6.98
C ALA A 16 -11.70 -20.92 -5.79
N PHE A 17 -11.70 -21.53 -4.61
CA PHE A 17 -11.81 -20.85 -3.33
C PHE A 17 -10.61 -21.23 -2.45
N LEU A 18 -10.07 -20.24 -1.76
CA LEU A 18 -9.16 -20.47 -0.63
C LEU A 18 -9.83 -19.91 0.62
N VAL A 19 -10.19 -20.79 1.56
CA VAL A 19 -10.86 -20.38 2.79
C VAL A 19 -10.07 -20.82 4.00
N SER A 20 -9.84 -19.86 4.89
CA SER A 20 -9.48 -20.15 6.28
C SER A 20 -10.70 -19.97 7.17
N ALA A 21 -10.83 -20.83 8.17
CA ALA A 21 -11.85 -20.71 9.19
C ALA A 21 -11.17 -20.81 10.57
N SER A 22 -11.29 -19.75 11.36
CA SER A 22 -10.97 -19.73 12.78
C SER A 22 -12.26 -19.81 13.61
N ARG A 23 -12.13 -20.17 14.88
CA ARG A 23 -13.23 -20.07 15.84
C ARG A 23 -12.78 -19.25 17.03
N LEU A 24 -12.81 -17.92 16.87
CA LEU A 24 -12.49 -16.95 17.91
C LEU A 24 -13.79 -16.51 18.59
N ASP A 25 -14.33 -15.35 18.22
CA ASP A 25 -15.53 -14.75 18.80
C ASP A 25 -16.60 -14.39 17.75
N GLY A 26 -16.37 -14.74 16.48
CA GLY A 26 -17.26 -14.39 15.37
C GLY A 26 -17.05 -12.96 14.86
N ALA A 27 -15.99 -12.27 15.31
CA ALA A 27 -15.63 -10.91 14.93
C ALA A 27 -14.11 -10.68 15.05
N PHE A 28 -13.30 -11.70 14.81
CA PHE A 28 -11.83 -11.65 14.79
C PHE A 28 -11.21 -11.16 16.10
N GLY A 29 -11.87 -11.40 17.24
CA GLY A 29 -11.40 -11.02 18.56
C GLY A 29 -11.82 -9.62 19.02
N THR A 30 -12.69 -8.92 18.29
CA THR A 30 -13.05 -7.52 18.60
C THR A 30 -14.28 -7.37 19.50
N THR A 31 -15.04 -8.44 19.77
CA THR A 31 -16.31 -8.34 20.53
C THR A 31 -16.14 -8.38 22.06
N GLY A 32 -14.93 -8.66 22.56
CA GLY A 32 -14.73 -8.92 23.99
C GLY A 32 -15.13 -10.32 24.46
N ASN A 33 -15.47 -11.23 23.52
CA ASN A 33 -15.51 -12.72 23.60
C ASN A 33 -14.55 -13.40 24.61
N GLU A 34 -14.56 -14.72 24.75
CA GLU A 34 -13.34 -15.45 25.10
C GLU A 34 -12.63 -15.85 23.79
N ILE A 35 -11.30 -15.81 23.74
CA ILE A 35 -10.53 -16.39 22.63
C ILE A 35 -9.80 -17.61 23.18
N ALA A 36 -10.19 -18.81 22.74
CA ALA A 36 -9.54 -20.04 23.19
C ALA A 36 -8.23 -20.30 22.44
N ASP A 37 -8.26 -20.21 21.10
CA ASP A 37 -7.10 -20.45 20.23
C ASP A 37 -6.79 -19.22 19.37
N PRO A 38 -5.97 -18.28 19.88
CA PRO A 38 -5.59 -17.08 19.12
C PRO A 38 -4.72 -17.41 17.91
N LEU A 39 -4.02 -18.55 17.89
CA LEU A 39 -3.14 -18.93 16.79
C LEU A 39 -3.93 -19.17 15.50
N SER A 40 -5.13 -19.76 15.62
CA SER A 40 -6.03 -19.99 14.48
C SER A 40 -6.40 -18.70 13.73
N GLY A 41 -6.48 -17.57 14.43
CA GLY A 41 -6.76 -16.28 13.81
C GLY A 41 -5.65 -15.78 12.87
N GLY A 42 -4.43 -16.28 13.04
CA GLY A 42 -3.30 -15.98 12.15
C GLY A 42 -3.55 -16.37 10.68
N PHE A 43 -4.43 -17.34 10.41
CA PHE A 43 -4.79 -17.74 9.05
C PHE A 43 -5.53 -16.65 8.26
N ALA A 44 -6.07 -15.62 8.93
CA ALA A 44 -6.57 -14.44 8.24
C ALA A 44 -5.44 -13.71 7.50
N GLY A 45 -4.24 -13.61 8.10
CA GLY A 45 -3.04 -13.06 7.45
C GLY A 45 -2.62 -13.85 6.21
N LEU A 46 -2.64 -15.19 6.29
CA LEU A 46 -2.41 -16.08 5.13
C LEU A 46 -3.36 -15.75 3.98
N THR A 47 -4.65 -15.66 4.30
CA THR A 47 -5.71 -15.54 3.30
C THR A 47 -5.69 -14.17 2.63
N LYS A 48 -5.35 -13.12 3.37
CA LYS A 48 -5.21 -11.76 2.82
C LYS A 48 -3.98 -11.63 1.91
N SER A 49 -2.84 -12.19 2.30
CA SER A 49 -1.68 -12.25 1.40
C SER A 49 -1.96 -13.09 0.15
N ALA A 50 -2.67 -14.22 0.30
CA ALA A 50 -3.07 -15.04 -0.84
C ALA A 50 -4.06 -14.32 -1.76
N ALA A 51 -4.98 -13.51 -1.24
CA ALA A 51 -5.89 -12.70 -2.04
C ALA A 51 -5.14 -11.70 -2.94
N GLY A 52 -4.02 -11.16 -2.45
CA GLY A 52 -3.15 -10.28 -3.23
C GLY A 52 -2.27 -11.02 -4.24
N GLU A 53 -1.76 -12.20 -3.89
CA GLU A 53 -0.88 -12.99 -4.77
C GLU A 53 -1.64 -13.79 -5.83
N TRP A 54 -2.86 -14.22 -5.53
CA TRP A 54 -3.69 -15.07 -6.38
C TRP A 54 -5.05 -14.38 -6.61
N PRO A 55 -5.09 -13.24 -7.32
CA PRO A 55 -6.33 -12.48 -7.55
C PRO A 55 -7.42 -13.31 -8.26
N GLU A 56 -7.04 -14.34 -9.00
CA GLU A 56 -7.94 -15.30 -9.63
C GLU A 56 -8.59 -16.29 -8.66
N VAL A 57 -8.10 -16.41 -7.43
CA VAL A 57 -8.61 -17.31 -6.41
C VAL A 57 -9.44 -16.53 -5.40
N ARG A 58 -10.70 -16.94 -5.22
CA ARG A 58 -11.57 -16.27 -4.26
C ARG A 58 -11.18 -16.61 -2.83
N CYS A 59 -10.58 -15.64 -2.15
CA CYS A 59 -10.07 -15.80 -0.80
C CYS A 59 -11.08 -15.31 0.25
N ARG A 60 -11.31 -16.11 1.31
CA ARG A 60 -12.16 -15.76 2.46
C ARG A 60 -11.52 -16.21 3.77
N ALA A 61 -11.30 -15.27 4.69
CA ALA A 61 -10.99 -15.55 6.07
C ALA A 61 -12.29 -15.45 6.88
N LEU A 62 -12.70 -16.56 7.47
CA LEU A 62 -13.93 -16.65 8.24
C LEU A 62 -13.61 -16.79 9.71
N ASP A 63 -14.23 -15.97 10.56
CA ASP A 63 -14.18 -16.17 12.00
C ASP A 63 -15.54 -16.63 12.52
N LEU A 64 -15.57 -17.79 13.17
CA LEU A 64 -16.79 -18.39 13.69
C LEU A 64 -16.94 -18.08 15.17
N ALA A 65 -18.13 -17.65 15.57
CA ALA A 65 -18.46 -17.53 16.98
C ALA A 65 -18.41 -18.91 17.67
N PRO A 66 -17.99 -18.98 18.95
CA PRO A 66 -17.80 -20.25 19.64
C PRO A 66 -19.13 -20.98 19.89
N ASP A 67 -20.22 -20.24 20.01
CA ASP A 67 -21.58 -20.75 20.22
C ASP A 67 -22.27 -21.25 18.94
N LEU A 68 -21.71 -20.95 17.76
CA LEU A 68 -22.26 -21.36 16.47
C LEU A 68 -22.10 -22.87 16.26
N GLN A 69 -23.23 -23.59 16.26
CA GLN A 69 -23.28 -25.05 16.10
C GLN A 69 -22.67 -25.49 14.77
N ASN A 70 -22.02 -26.66 14.74
CA ASN A 70 -21.28 -27.13 13.55
C ASN A 70 -22.13 -27.20 12.27
N SER A 71 -23.41 -27.60 12.37
CA SER A 71 -24.33 -27.63 11.24
C SER A 71 -24.64 -26.24 10.70
N ASP A 72 -24.73 -25.25 11.58
CA ASP A 72 -25.04 -23.86 11.22
C ASP A 72 -23.81 -23.17 10.67
N ALA A 73 -22.64 -23.41 11.28
CA ALA A 73 -21.35 -22.97 10.79
C ALA A 73 -21.08 -23.49 9.37
N ALA A 74 -21.29 -24.79 9.12
CA ALA A 74 -21.09 -25.37 7.78
C ALA A 74 -21.98 -24.70 6.72
N ARG A 75 -23.27 -24.46 7.05
CA ARG A 75 -24.19 -23.74 6.15
C ARG A 75 -23.77 -22.29 5.93
N ALA A 76 -23.35 -21.59 6.97
CA ALA A 76 -22.91 -20.20 6.90
C ALA A 76 -21.62 -20.06 6.07
N ILE A 77 -20.65 -20.96 6.26
CA ILE A 77 -19.42 -21.01 5.47
C ILE A 77 -19.76 -21.20 3.98
N VAL A 78 -20.56 -22.21 3.65
CA VAL A 78 -20.95 -22.48 2.26
C VAL A 78 -21.69 -21.28 1.66
N ALA A 79 -22.59 -20.64 2.40
CA ALA A 79 -23.28 -19.44 1.94
C ALA A 79 -22.30 -18.29 1.66
N GLU A 80 -21.30 -18.09 2.52
CA GLU A 80 -20.33 -17.00 2.36
C GLU A 80 -19.35 -17.23 1.19
N LEU A 81 -19.03 -18.49 0.85
CA LEU A 81 -18.19 -18.82 -0.32
C LEU A 81 -18.70 -18.15 -1.60
N PHE A 82 -20.02 -18.15 -1.81
CA PHE A 82 -20.64 -17.63 -3.02
C PHE A 82 -20.99 -16.14 -2.93
N ARG A 83 -20.83 -15.50 -1.76
CA ARG A 83 -21.20 -14.07 -1.54
C ARG A 83 -20.07 -13.10 -1.83
N ALA A 84 -20.33 -12.14 -2.72
CA ALA A 84 -19.39 -11.04 -2.98
C ALA A 84 -19.22 -10.21 -1.70
N GLY A 85 -18.02 -9.66 -1.48
CA GLY A 85 -17.71 -8.95 -0.25
C GLY A 85 -16.25 -9.07 0.18
N PRO A 86 -15.92 -8.52 1.36
CA PRO A 86 -14.57 -8.47 1.88
C PRO A 86 -13.96 -9.86 2.12
N VAL A 87 -12.64 -9.88 2.23
CA VAL A 87 -11.89 -11.11 2.54
C VAL A 87 -12.20 -11.60 3.95
N GLU A 88 -12.30 -10.69 4.93
CA GLU A 88 -12.56 -11.03 6.34
C GLU A 88 -14.05 -10.91 6.67
N VAL A 89 -14.62 -12.00 7.18
CA VAL A 89 -16.04 -12.08 7.56
C VAL A 89 -16.21 -12.85 8.85
N GLY A 90 -16.88 -12.24 9.82
CA GLY A 90 -17.28 -12.88 11.06
C GLY A 90 -18.68 -13.49 10.93
N LEU A 91 -18.88 -14.66 11.53
CA LEU A 91 -20.12 -15.44 11.46
C LEU A 91 -20.53 -15.86 12.87
N SER A 92 -21.71 -15.42 13.30
CA SER A 92 -22.29 -15.77 14.60
C SER A 92 -23.76 -16.15 14.46
N ALA A 93 -24.39 -16.53 15.58
CA ALA A 93 -25.84 -16.73 15.63
C ALA A 93 -26.63 -15.43 15.37
N THR A 94 -26.05 -14.25 15.64
CA THR A 94 -26.68 -12.94 15.40
C THR A 94 -26.54 -12.47 13.96
N GLY A 95 -25.61 -13.07 13.18
CA GLY A 95 -25.49 -12.85 11.75
C GLY A 95 -24.05 -12.69 11.29
N ARG A 96 -23.90 -11.95 10.19
CA ARG A 96 -22.63 -11.69 9.52
C ARG A 96 -22.06 -10.35 9.98
N SER A 97 -20.80 -10.33 10.36
CA SER A 97 -20.04 -9.11 10.70
C SER A 97 -18.85 -8.94 9.76
N VAL A 98 -18.38 -7.70 9.62
CA VAL A 98 -17.15 -7.34 8.89
C VAL A 98 -16.34 -6.39 9.77
N LEU A 99 -15.04 -6.33 9.53
CA LEU A 99 -14.18 -5.36 10.19
C LEU A 99 -14.15 -4.05 9.41
N GLU A 100 -14.24 -2.93 10.13
CA GLU A 100 -14.13 -1.59 9.57
C GLU A 100 -13.03 -0.84 10.34
N LEU A 101 -12.19 -0.11 9.60
CA LEU A 101 -11.16 0.72 10.21
C LEU A 101 -11.73 2.08 10.61
N VAL A 102 -11.87 2.30 11.91
CA VAL A 102 -12.36 3.56 12.46
C VAL A 102 -11.17 4.46 12.79
N GLY A 103 -11.16 5.67 12.21
CA GLY A 103 -10.17 6.69 12.53
C GLY A 103 -10.29 7.16 13.98
N GLY A 104 -9.16 7.26 14.68
CA GLY A 104 -9.09 7.75 16.06
C GLY A 104 -8.06 8.86 16.20
N SER A 105 -8.31 9.79 17.11
CA SER A 105 -7.34 10.83 17.47
C SER A 105 -6.23 10.24 18.33
N LEU A 106 -4.98 10.63 18.09
CA LEU A 106 -3.86 10.27 18.94
C LEU A 106 -4.11 10.77 20.38
N PRO A 107 -3.99 9.91 21.41
CA PRO A 107 -4.17 10.32 22.79
C PRO A 107 -3.29 11.52 23.19
N SER A 108 -3.76 12.30 24.18
CA SER A 108 -3.03 13.46 24.68
C SER A 108 -1.71 13.06 25.34
N ALA A 109 -0.69 13.91 25.18
CA ALA A 109 0.63 13.70 25.79
C ALA A 109 0.65 13.87 27.32
N ASN A 110 -0.47 14.23 27.94
CA ASN A 110 -0.56 14.54 29.37
C ASN A 110 -0.88 13.33 30.27
N GLY A 111 -1.07 12.14 29.70
CA GLY A 111 -1.32 10.92 30.48
C GLY A 111 -0.10 10.49 31.29
N SER A 112 -0.33 9.77 32.39
CA SER A 112 0.75 9.14 33.17
C SER A 112 1.06 7.76 32.60
N LEU A 113 2.34 7.48 32.33
CA LEU A 113 2.77 6.14 31.95
C LEU A 113 2.52 5.14 33.09
N PRO A 114 2.23 3.86 32.79
CA PRO A 114 2.06 2.80 33.79
C PRO A 114 3.41 2.31 34.36
N LEU A 115 4.33 3.24 34.61
CA LEU A 115 5.74 3.02 34.93
C LEU A 115 6.25 4.05 35.93
N ASP A 116 6.91 3.57 36.98
CA ASP A 116 7.64 4.38 37.93
C ASP A 116 9.15 4.35 37.65
N LYS A 117 9.89 5.31 38.22
CA LYS A 117 11.35 5.32 38.14
C LYS A 117 11.94 4.04 38.73
N GLY A 118 12.82 3.39 37.95
CA GLY A 118 13.48 2.16 38.34
C GLY A 118 12.70 0.87 38.06
N ASP A 119 11.41 0.95 37.69
CA ASP A 119 10.63 -0.21 37.26
C ASP A 119 11.32 -0.94 36.10
N VAL A 120 11.17 -2.26 36.05
CA VAL A 120 11.80 -3.09 35.04
C VAL A 120 10.95 -3.12 33.77
N VAL A 121 11.57 -2.73 32.65
CA VAL A 121 11.02 -2.84 31.29
C VAL A 121 11.87 -3.82 30.48
N VAL A 122 11.25 -4.89 29.99
CA VAL A 122 11.89 -5.86 29.10
C VAL A 122 11.52 -5.53 27.66
N LEU A 123 12.51 -5.38 26.78
CA LEU A 123 12.31 -5.16 25.35
C LEU A 123 13.05 -6.20 24.51
N SER A 124 12.31 -7.08 23.84
CA SER A 124 12.91 -7.97 22.84
C SER A 124 13.17 -7.23 21.54
N GLY A 125 14.37 -7.37 20.97
CA GLY A 125 14.81 -6.55 19.84
C GLY A 125 15.13 -5.10 20.22
N GLY A 126 15.20 -4.77 21.52
CA GLY A 126 15.26 -3.39 22.01
C GLY A 126 16.57 -2.63 21.82
N ALA A 127 17.61 -3.24 21.27
CA ALA A 127 18.92 -2.61 21.10
C ALA A 127 19.16 -2.00 19.70
N ARG A 128 18.29 -2.28 18.73
CA ARG A 128 18.41 -1.82 17.34
C ARG A 128 17.08 -1.36 16.76
N GLY A 129 17.13 -0.56 15.70
CA GLY A 129 15.95 -0.13 14.94
C GLY A 129 14.87 0.56 15.77
N VAL A 130 13.61 0.37 15.36
CA VAL A 130 12.45 1.08 15.92
C VAL A 130 12.20 0.79 17.40
N THR A 131 12.48 -0.43 17.87
CA THR A 131 12.31 -0.80 19.28
C THR A 131 13.34 -0.11 20.17
N ALA A 132 14.54 0.19 19.66
CA ALA A 132 15.53 0.98 20.41
C ALA A 132 15.09 2.44 20.59
N GLU A 133 14.42 3.03 19.61
CA GLU A 133 13.89 4.39 19.75
C GLU A 133 12.78 4.47 20.81
N VAL A 134 11.96 3.42 20.91
CA VAL A 134 10.97 3.28 21.98
C VAL A 134 11.64 3.06 23.34
N ALA A 135 12.66 2.22 23.43
CA ALA A 135 13.45 2.05 24.65
C ALA A 135 14.06 3.39 25.11
N LEU A 136 14.60 4.19 24.19
CA LEU A 136 15.14 5.51 24.48
C LEU A 136 14.07 6.50 24.93
N ALA A 137 12.88 6.48 24.31
CA ALA A 137 11.77 7.33 24.73
C ALA A 137 11.32 7.00 26.17
N LEU A 138 11.18 5.71 26.50
CA LEU A 138 10.90 5.27 27.87
C LEU A 138 12.01 5.70 28.85
N ALA A 139 13.28 5.57 28.45
CA ALA A 139 14.43 6.00 29.23
C ALA A 139 14.35 7.48 29.62
N LYS A 140 14.04 8.33 28.65
CA LYS A 140 13.88 9.78 28.84
C LYS A 140 12.71 10.13 29.74
N SER A 141 11.59 9.42 29.61
CA SER A 141 10.34 9.78 30.30
C SER A 141 10.30 9.37 31.76
N CYS A 142 10.84 8.18 32.11
CA CYS A 142 10.68 7.64 33.46
C CYS A 142 11.97 7.11 34.11
N GLN A 143 13.11 7.06 33.40
CA GLN A 143 14.37 6.47 33.88
C GLN A 143 14.18 5.06 34.50
N PRO A 144 13.60 4.10 33.76
CA PRO A 144 13.38 2.75 34.23
C PRO A 144 14.69 1.93 34.23
N THR A 145 14.58 0.68 34.66
CA THR A 145 15.58 -0.35 34.37
C THR A 145 15.22 -1.04 33.05
N LEU A 146 15.98 -0.79 31.99
CA LEU A 146 15.80 -1.37 30.66
C LEU A 146 16.59 -2.68 30.53
N ALA A 147 15.89 -3.79 30.29
CA ALA A 147 16.46 -5.08 29.90
C ALA A 147 16.22 -5.31 28.40
N LEU A 148 17.24 -5.10 27.58
CA LEU A 148 17.20 -5.19 26.13
C LEU A 148 17.70 -6.57 25.68
N LEU A 149 16.82 -7.38 25.10
CA LEU A 149 17.15 -8.72 24.62
C LEU A 149 17.44 -8.70 23.12
N GLY A 150 18.49 -9.38 22.67
CA GLY A 150 18.77 -9.54 21.24
C GLY A 150 19.77 -10.66 20.96
N ARG A 151 19.86 -11.12 19.70
CA ARG A 151 20.75 -12.24 19.32
C ARG A 151 22.21 -11.84 19.09
N SER A 152 22.44 -10.55 18.79
CA SER A 152 23.79 -10.05 18.58
C SER A 152 24.60 -10.16 19.87
N PRO A 153 25.91 -10.42 19.79
CA PRO A 153 26.78 -10.29 20.94
C PRO A 153 26.75 -8.88 21.52
N GLU A 154 27.08 -8.76 22.80
CA GLU A 154 27.32 -7.44 23.41
C GLU A 154 28.49 -6.76 22.69
N PRO A 155 28.37 -5.47 22.30
CA PRO A 155 29.43 -4.82 21.55
C PRO A 155 30.72 -4.69 22.37
N GLU A 156 31.81 -5.22 21.84
CA GLU A 156 33.14 -4.99 22.39
C GLU A 156 33.64 -3.57 22.06
N ALA A 157 34.74 -3.16 22.70
CA ALA A 157 35.41 -1.91 22.37
C ALA A 157 35.93 -1.94 20.92
N GLU A 158 35.55 -0.93 20.13
CA GLU A 158 35.91 -0.90 18.72
C GLU A 158 37.40 -0.59 18.52
N PRO A 159 38.14 -1.38 17.71
CA PRO A 159 39.54 -1.09 17.42
C PRO A 159 39.74 0.28 16.76
N GLU A 160 40.80 1.00 17.12
CA GLU A 160 41.08 2.36 16.60
C GLU A 160 41.15 2.45 15.07
N TRP A 161 41.61 1.39 14.40
CA TRP A 161 41.70 1.34 12.95
C TRP A 161 40.32 1.31 12.29
N LEU A 162 39.36 0.64 12.92
CA LEU A 162 38.00 0.46 12.41
C LEU A 162 37.17 1.70 12.72
N ALA A 163 37.33 2.28 13.92
CA ALA A 163 36.59 3.47 14.37
C ALA A 163 36.75 4.69 13.42
N LYS A 164 37.84 4.75 12.66
CA LYS A 164 38.11 5.84 11.69
C LYS A 164 37.41 5.64 10.33
N LEU A 165 36.83 4.47 10.07
CA LEU A 165 36.21 4.11 8.79
C LEU A 165 34.69 4.28 8.87
N GLY A 166 34.12 5.02 7.92
CA GLY A 166 32.70 5.39 7.93
C GLY A 166 31.85 4.62 6.92
N THR A 167 32.40 4.34 5.75
CA THR A 167 31.64 3.78 4.62
C THR A 167 31.76 2.25 4.53
N GLU A 168 30.78 1.63 3.88
CA GLU A 168 30.79 0.19 3.60
C GLU A 168 32.03 -0.24 2.80
N ALA A 169 32.39 0.55 1.78
CA ALA A 169 33.54 0.25 0.92
C ALA A 169 34.86 0.30 1.71
N GLU A 170 35.07 1.34 2.53
CA GLU A 170 36.26 1.49 3.36
C GLU A 170 36.43 0.33 4.34
N ILE A 171 35.35 -0.05 5.04
CA ILE A 171 35.38 -1.13 6.03
C ILE A 171 35.69 -2.46 5.36
N LYS A 172 35.02 -2.79 4.25
CA LYS A 172 35.26 -4.03 3.49
C LYS A 172 36.67 -4.11 2.93
N GLN A 173 37.17 -3.01 2.36
CA GLN A 173 38.54 -2.95 1.83
C GLN A 173 39.59 -3.12 2.93
N ALA A 174 39.39 -2.47 4.08
CA ALA A 174 40.30 -2.60 5.21
C ALA A 174 40.35 -4.03 5.76
N MET A 175 39.20 -4.73 5.85
CA MET A 175 39.16 -6.13 6.27
C MET A 175 39.94 -7.05 5.33
N LEU A 176 39.75 -6.89 4.02
CA LEU A 176 40.45 -7.67 3.01
C LEU A 176 41.96 -7.38 3.04
N ALA A 177 42.35 -6.11 3.14
CA ALA A 177 43.75 -5.69 3.16
C ALA A 177 44.50 -6.20 4.40
N ARG A 178 43.82 -6.35 5.53
CA ARG A 178 44.38 -6.86 6.78
C ARG A 178 44.40 -8.39 6.88
N GLY A 179 43.69 -9.08 5.98
CA GLY A 179 43.51 -10.53 6.02
C GLY A 179 42.45 -10.99 7.02
N ASP A 180 41.65 -10.07 7.57
CA ASP A 180 40.56 -10.39 8.50
C ASP A 180 39.37 -11.06 7.78
N ALA A 181 39.22 -10.82 6.47
CA ALA A 181 38.28 -11.52 5.59
C ALA A 181 39.02 -12.13 4.39
N THR A 182 38.65 -13.35 4.01
CA THR A 182 39.27 -14.09 2.89
C THR A 182 38.54 -13.91 1.56
N SER A 183 37.32 -13.35 1.59
CA SER A 183 36.50 -13.13 0.39
C SER A 183 35.59 -11.90 0.51
N PRO A 184 35.10 -11.33 -0.61
CA PRO A 184 34.14 -10.22 -0.59
C PRO A 184 32.82 -10.56 0.13
N ARG A 185 32.38 -11.82 0.05
CA ARG A 185 31.17 -12.30 0.76
C ARG A 185 31.38 -12.28 2.27
N GLU A 186 32.51 -12.82 2.73
CA GLU A 186 32.88 -12.83 4.14
C GLU A 186 33.04 -11.40 4.68
N ALA A 187 33.70 -10.51 3.94
CA ALA A 187 33.78 -9.09 4.27
C ALA A 187 32.38 -8.43 4.35
N GLY A 188 31.46 -8.84 3.48
CA GLY A 188 30.04 -8.45 3.54
C GLY A 188 29.34 -8.87 4.82
N ASP A 189 29.51 -10.13 5.23
CA ASP A 189 28.90 -10.65 6.46
C ASP A 189 29.51 -10.03 7.72
N MET A 190 30.83 -9.79 7.74
CA MET A 190 31.51 -9.08 8.82
C MET A 190 31.08 -7.61 8.92
N TYR A 191 30.96 -6.92 7.78
CA TYR A 191 30.46 -5.54 7.74
C TYR A 191 29.05 -5.42 8.38
N LYS A 192 28.15 -6.35 8.08
CA LYS A 192 26.81 -6.38 8.69
C LYS A 192 26.86 -6.53 10.22
N ARG A 193 27.79 -7.34 10.74
CA ARG A 193 28.00 -7.49 12.19
C ARG A 193 28.50 -6.19 12.83
N ILE A 194 29.53 -5.57 12.26
CA ILE A 194 30.08 -4.30 12.75
C ILE A 194 29.06 -3.18 12.71
N ARG A 195 28.25 -3.10 11.65
CA ARG A 195 27.14 -2.13 11.58
C ARG A 195 26.15 -2.34 12.72
N ALA A 196 25.77 -3.58 13.00
CA ALA A 196 24.88 -3.91 14.10
C ALA A 196 25.50 -3.59 15.48
N GLU A 197 26.78 -3.91 15.69
CA GLU A 197 27.51 -3.61 16.93
C GLU A 197 27.63 -2.11 17.18
N ARG A 198 27.98 -1.33 16.15
CA ARG A 198 28.01 0.14 16.24
C ARG A 198 26.64 0.70 16.61
N GLU A 199 25.58 0.23 15.95
CA GLU A 199 24.21 0.65 16.23
C GLU A 199 23.80 0.33 17.67
N ILE A 200 24.07 -0.89 18.15
CA ILE A 200 23.80 -1.28 19.54
C ILE A 200 24.58 -0.39 20.50
N ARG A 201 25.89 -0.22 20.31
CA ARG A 201 26.74 0.61 21.19
C ARG A 201 26.21 2.03 21.31
N THR A 202 25.94 2.68 20.17
CA THR A 202 25.37 4.03 20.14
C THR A 202 24.03 4.11 20.85
N ASN A 203 23.15 3.12 20.69
CA ASN A 203 21.86 3.10 21.36
C ASN A 203 21.98 2.88 22.87
N LEU A 204 22.87 2.01 23.32
CA LEU A 204 23.16 1.79 24.73
C LEU A 204 23.70 3.08 25.38
N GLU A 205 24.63 3.77 24.72
CA GLU A 205 25.16 5.06 25.18
C GLU A 205 24.03 6.10 25.31
N ARG A 206 23.24 6.29 24.24
CA ARG A 206 22.09 7.21 24.22
C ARG A 206 21.10 6.97 25.37
N MET A 207 20.84 5.70 25.70
CA MET A 207 19.91 5.34 26.78
C MET A 207 20.54 5.54 28.16
N ASN A 208 21.80 5.16 28.36
CA ASN A 208 22.50 5.37 29.63
C ASN A 208 22.64 6.87 29.96
N ASP A 209 22.86 7.72 28.96
CA ASP A 209 22.97 9.18 29.11
C ASP A 209 21.69 9.84 29.66
N THR A 210 20.54 9.15 29.60
CA THR A 210 19.29 9.63 30.21
C THR A 210 19.22 9.44 31.72
N GLY A 211 20.13 8.64 32.31
CA GLY A 211 20.10 8.22 33.71
C GLY A 211 19.27 6.96 33.98
N ALA A 212 18.70 6.31 32.95
CA ALA A 212 18.12 4.98 33.05
C ALA A 212 19.20 3.93 33.31
N THR A 213 18.84 2.82 33.96
CA THR A 213 19.74 1.66 34.08
C THR A 213 19.54 0.77 32.87
N VAL A 214 20.58 0.55 32.05
CA VAL A 214 20.46 -0.24 30.81
C VAL A 214 21.25 -1.54 30.91
N ARG A 215 20.61 -2.66 30.56
CA ARG A 215 21.19 -4.00 30.48
C ARG A 215 20.92 -4.58 29.11
N TYR A 216 21.97 -4.85 28.34
CA TYR A 216 21.88 -5.64 27.12
C TYR A 216 22.13 -7.11 27.44
N MET A 217 21.33 -8.01 26.91
CA MET A 217 21.49 -9.45 27.11
C MET A 217 21.41 -10.16 25.77
N GLN A 218 22.44 -10.95 25.46
CA GLN A 218 22.44 -11.81 24.28
C GLN A 218 21.50 -13.00 24.51
N VAL A 219 20.29 -12.93 23.96
CA VAL A 219 19.24 -13.94 24.11
C VAL A 219 18.51 -14.10 22.78
N ASP A 220 18.42 -15.35 22.30
CA ASP A 220 17.43 -15.70 21.29
C ASP A 220 16.09 -15.96 21.99
N VAL A 221 15.10 -15.12 21.70
CA VAL A 221 13.78 -15.23 22.34
C VAL A 221 13.07 -16.55 22.03
N THR A 222 13.48 -17.26 20.99
CA THR A 222 12.94 -18.58 20.64
C THR A 222 13.46 -19.70 21.55
N ASP A 223 14.55 -19.45 22.30
CA ASP A 223 15.09 -20.37 23.31
C ASP A 223 14.44 -20.09 24.68
N ALA A 224 13.53 -20.97 25.09
CA ALA A 224 12.77 -20.81 26.33
C ALA A 224 13.66 -20.83 27.59
N LEU A 225 14.74 -21.62 27.60
CA LEU A 225 15.64 -21.70 28.75
C LEU A 225 16.46 -20.43 28.86
N ALA A 226 17.02 -19.96 27.75
CA ALA A 226 17.79 -18.72 27.72
C ALA A 226 16.94 -17.51 28.14
N VAL A 227 15.67 -17.45 27.70
CA VAL A 227 14.72 -16.41 28.13
C VAL A 227 14.42 -16.50 29.64
N SER A 228 14.12 -17.70 30.14
CA SER A 228 13.84 -17.93 31.56
C SER A 228 15.01 -17.52 32.46
N ASP A 229 16.23 -17.93 32.10
CA ASP A 229 17.44 -17.60 32.85
C ASP A 229 17.70 -16.09 32.84
N ALA A 230 17.55 -15.45 31.68
CA ALA A 230 17.73 -14.01 31.53
C ALA A 230 16.74 -13.21 32.37
N LEU A 231 15.45 -13.52 32.30
CA LEU A 231 14.42 -12.79 33.04
C LEU A 231 14.47 -13.09 34.55
N SER A 232 14.88 -14.29 34.94
CA SER A 232 15.12 -14.63 36.35
C SER A 232 16.26 -13.79 36.93
N SER A 233 17.37 -13.66 36.20
CA SER A 233 18.48 -12.79 36.61
C SER A 233 18.06 -11.32 36.77
N ILE A 234 17.26 -10.80 35.83
CA ILE A 234 16.76 -9.42 35.92
C ILE A 234 15.83 -9.26 37.12
N ARG A 235 14.94 -10.22 37.34
CA ARG A 235 14.00 -10.21 38.48
C ARG A 235 14.73 -10.21 39.82
N GLU A 236 15.77 -11.02 39.95
CA GLU A 236 16.58 -11.10 41.18
C GLU A 236 17.33 -9.79 41.48
N LEU A 237 17.82 -9.11 40.44
CA LEU A 237 18.62 -7.88 40.60
C LEU A 237 17.78 -6.61 40.73
N HIS A 238 16.64 -6.54 40.04
CA HIS A 238 15.92 -5.29 39.82
C HIS A 238 14.43 -5.34 40.18
N GLY A 239 13.89 -6.52 40.52
CA GLY A 239 12.48 -6.72 40.83
C GLY A 239 11.64 -7.17 39.64
N PRO A 240 10.30 -7.32 39.80
CA PRO A 240 9.45 -7.91 38.78
C PRO A 240 9.38 -7.05 37.51
N VAL A 241 9.21 -7.72 36.38
CA VAL A 241 8.95 -7.05 35.10
C VAL A 241 7.60 -6.34 35.17
N ARG A 242 7.59 -5.03 34.95
CA ARG A 242 6.36 -4.21 34.93
C ARG A 242 5.85 -3.96 33.53
N VAL A 243 6.74 -3.82 32.56
CA VAL A 243 6.37 -3.64 31.16
C VAL A 243 7.16 -4.57 30.27
N LEU A 244 6.44 -5.27 29.40
CA LEU A 244 7.01 -6.14 28.38
C LEU A 244 6.71 -5.57 26.99
N VAL A 245 7.76 -5.26 26.23
CA VAL A 245 7.67 -4.83 24.83
C VAL A 245 8.25 -5.90 23.93
N HIS A 246 7.41 -6.48 23.09
CA HIS A 246 7.82 -7.50 22.13
C HIS A 246 8.03 -6.90 20.73
N GLY A 247 9.26 -6.44 20.47
CA GLY A 247 9.71 -5.89 19.19
C GLY A 247 10.54 -6.83 18.31
N ALA A 248 10.77 -8.09 18.72
CA ALA A 248 11.62 -9.00 17.98
C ALA A 248 10.95 -9.47 16.69
N GLY A 249 11.70 -9.44 15.58
CA GLY A 249 11.21 -9.88 14.28
C GLY A 249 12.27 -9.75 13.21
N VAL A 250 12.03 -10.41 12.08
CA VAL A 250 12.83 -10.31 10.86
C VAL A 250 11.91 -10.45 9.64
N LEU A 251 12.39 -10.02 8.47
CA LEU A 251 11.73 -10.23 7.19
C LEU A 251 12.46 -11.29 6.37
N ALA A 252 11.72 -12.00 5.53
CA ALA A 252 12.24 -12.98 4.57
C ALA A 252 11.29 -13.08 3.38
N ASP A 253 11.06 -11.95 2.71
CA ASP A 253 10.01 -11.79 1.71
C ASP A 253 10.19 -12.76 0.53
N GLN A 254 9.14 -13.54 0.25
CA GLN A 254 9.05 -14.52 -0.84
C GLN A 254 7.58 -14.81 -1.13
N HIS A 255 7.24 -15.05 -2.39
CA HIS A 255 5.90 -15.50 -2.78
C HIS A 255 5.51 -16.79 -2.06
N ILE A 256 4.20 -17.00 -1.90
CA ILE A 256 3.65 -18.19 -1.24
C ILE A 256 4.18 -19.47 -1.88
N LEU A 257 4.34 -19.50 -3.21
CA LEU A 257 4.82 -20.69 -3.93
C LEU A 257 6.32 -20.97 -3.73
N ASP A 258 7.12 -19.94 -3.44
CA ASP A 258 8.58 -20.04 -3.32
C ASP A 258 9.06 -20.13 -1.86
N LYS A 259 8.14 -19.99 -0.90
CA LYS A 259 8.44 -20.04 0.53
C LYS A 259 8.97 -21.40 0.96
N THR A 260 10.02 -21.47 1.77
CA THR A 260 10.41 -22.73 2.43
C THR A 260 9.94 -22.76 3.88
N ALA A 261 9.87 -23.96 4.47
CA ALA A 261 9.52 -24.10 5.89
C ALA A 261 10.53 -23.37 6.78
N GLU A 262 11.81 -23.44 6.45
CA GLU A 262 12.88 -22.77 7.19
C GLU A 262 12.76 -21.24 7.09
N SER A 263 12.45 -20.72 5.89
CA SER A 263 12.22 -19.30 5.65
C SER A 263 11.00 -18.80 6.44
N PHE A 264 9.90 -19.57 6.44
CA PHE A 264 8.72 -19.30 7.23
C PHE A 264 9.02 -19.27 8.73
N GLN A 265 9.67 -20.31 9.26
CA GLN A 265 10.04 -20.40 10.68
C GLN A 265 10.91 -19.22 11.11
N LYS A 266 11.87 -18.82 10.27
CA LYS A 266 12.75 -17.69 10.56
C LYS A 266 11.98 -16.39 10.85
N VAL A 267 10.84 -16.16 10.20
CA VAL A 267 9.99 -14.97 10.40
C VAL A 267 8.96 -15.20 11.51
N TYR A 268 8.37 -16.39 11.57
CA TYR A 268 7.29 -16.74 12.49
C TYR A 268 7.78 -16.90 13.94
N GLU A 269 8.86 -17.66 14.15
CA GLU A 269 9.32 -18.07 15.48
C GLU A 269 9.67 -16.89 16.39
N PRO A 270 10.42 -15.85 15.95
CA PRO A 270 10.77 -14.73 16.84
C PRO A 270 9.55 -13.96 17.35
N LYS A 271 8.45 -13.93 16.59
CA LYS A 271 7.21 -13.24 16.96
C LYS A 271 6.30 -14.11 17.82
N VAL A 272 6.05 -15.34 17.41
CA VAL A 272 5.03 -16.18 18.07
C VAL A 272 5.63 -16.98 19.22
N THR A 273 6.63 -17.81 18.94
CA THR A 273 7.32 -18.59 19.97
C THR A 273 8.08 -17.68 20.92
N GLY A 274 8.71 -16.63 20.40
CA GLY A 274 9.39 -15.61 21.20
C GLY A 274 8.46 -14.95 22.23
N LEU A 275 7.28 -14.49 21.80
CA LEU A 275 6.29 -13.93 22.72
C LEU A 275 5.83 -14.95 23.76
N ARG A 276 5.54 -16.18 23.36
CA ARG A 276 5.10 -17.23 24.29
C ARG A 276 6.15 -17.44 25.39
N ASN A 277 7.41 -17.61 25.01
CA ASN A 277 8.51 -17.82 25.96
C ASN A 277 8.65 -16.63 26.93
N LEU A 278 8.51 -15.40 26.44
CA LEU A 278 8.54 -14.19 27.28
C LEU A 278 7.37 -14.15 28.27
N LEU A 279 6.14 -14.43 27.82
CA LEU A 279 4.95 -14.46 28.67
C LEU A 279 4.94 -15.60 29.69
N GLU A 280 5.64 -16.70 29.42
CA GLU A 280 5.84 -17.80 30.37
C GLU A 280 6.91 -17.49 31.42
N ALA A 281 7.90 -16.66 31.08
CA ALA A 281 9.02 -16.32 31.96
C ALA A 281 8.77 -15.11 32.87
N VAL A 282 7.75 -14.29 32.59
CA VAL A 282 7.35 -13.16 33.44
C VAL A 282 6.25 -13.53 34.44
N ASP A 283 6.24 -12.83 35.57
CA ASP A 283 5.08 -12.84 36.48
C ASP A 283 3.98 -11.94 35.89
N ARG A 284 2.93 -12.55 35.35
CA ARG A 284 1.87 -11.83 34.63
C ARG A 284 1.05 -10.93 35.53
N ASP A 285 0.88 -11.30 36.81
CA ASP A 285 0.13 -10.49 37.79
C ASP A 285 0.88 -9.20 38.16
N ALA A 286 2.18 -9.16 37.91
CA ALA A 286 3.00 -7.98 38.14
C ALA A 286 3.05 -7.02 36.94
N LEU A 287 2.62 -7.46 35.75
CA LEU A 287 2.63 -6.64 34.53
C LEU A 287 1.61 -5.51 34.62
N ARG A 288 2.07 -4.31 34.29
CA ARG A 288 1.24 -3.11 34.13
C ARG A 288 1.01 -2.77 32.65
N ALA A 289 1.92 -3.19 31.75
CA ALA A 289 1.69 -3.11 30.32
C ALA A 289 2.36 -4.24 29.52
N LEU A 290 1.71 -4.63 28.41
CA LEU A 290 2.19 -5.57 27.41
C LEU A 290 2.03 -4.93 26.03
N VAL A 291 3.13 -4.66 25.33
CA VAL A 291 3.12 -4.04 24.01
C VAL A 291 3.70 -4.98 22.96
N LEU A 292 2.92 -5.29 21.93
CA LEU A 292 3.30 -6.18 20.84
C LEU A 292 3.46 -5.37 19.56
N PHE A 293 4.63 -5.48 18.94
CA PHE A 293 4.91 -4.81 17.67
C PHE A 293 4.41 -5.71 16.54
N SER A 294 3.15 -5.49 16.20
CA SER A 294 2.51 -6.06 15.02
C SER A 294 2.86 -5.21 13.77
N SER A 295 2.16 -5.44 12.67
CA SER A 295 2.33 -4.67 11.43
C SER A 295 1.01 -4.50 10.72
N SER A 296 0.86 -3.38 10.00
CA SER A 296 -0.26 -3.14 9.09
C SER A 296 -0.45 -4.29 8.07
N THR A 297 0.62 -5.01 7.72
CA THR A 297 0.56 -6.22 6.87
C THR A 297 -0.32 -7.32 7.46
N ALA A 298 -0.48 -7.43 8.79
CA ALA A 298 -1.41 -8.36 9.41
C ALA A 298 -2.86 -8.07 9.02
N ARG A 299 -3.21 -6.78 8.89
CA ARG A 299 -4.57 -6.32 8.56
C ARG A 299 -4.86 -6.25 7.08
N TYR A 300 -3.89 -5.81 6.27
CA TYR A 300 -4.11 -5.63 4.83
C TYR A 300 -3.65 -6.81 3.99
N GLY A 301 -2.79 -7.67 4.52
CA GLY A 301 -1.98 -8.58 3.72
C GLY A 301 -0.94 -7.81 2.89
N ARG A 302 0.13 -8.50 2.51
CA ARG A 302 1.13 -7.98 1.56
C ARG A 302 1.67 -9.11 0.72
N VAL A 303 1.80 -8.86 -0.58
CA VAL A 303 2.39 -9.79 -1.55
C VAL A 303 3.83 -10.09 -1.13
N GLY A 304 4.20 -11.37 -1.08
CA GLY A 304 5.53 -11.83 -0.68
C GLY A 304 5.75 -11.91 0.84
N GLN A 305 4.77 -11.53 1.66
CA GLN A 305 4.92 -11.44 3.11
C GLN A 305 3.91 -12.31 3.89
N VAL A 306 3.56 -13.48 3.34
CA VAL A 306 2.53 -14.37 3.91
C VAL A 306 2.81 -14.79 5.36
N ASP A 307 4.05 -15.17 5.68
CA ASP A 307 4.47 -15.59 7.01
C ASP A 307 4.54 -14.43 8.00
N TYR A 308 4.98 -13.26 7.52
CA TYR A 308 4.97 -12.02 8.29
C TYR A 308 3.53 -11.58 8.61
N ALA A 309 2.61 -11.66 7.64
CA ALA A 309 1.19 -11.38 7.86
C ALA A 309 0.58 -12.33 8.90
N ILE A 310 0.84 -13.64 8.78
CA ILE A 310 0.38 -14.65 9.74
C ILE A 310 0.95 -14.35 11.15
N ALA A 311 2.26 -14.15 11.27
CA ALA A 311 2.92 -13.98 12.57
C ALA A 311 2.42 -12.73 13.30
N ASN A 312 2.24 -11.61 12.60
CA ASN A 312 1.71 -10.38 13.18
C ASN A 312 0.21 -10.48 13.49
N GLU A 313 -0.58 -11.19 12.68
CA GLU A 313 -2.00 -11.41 13.01
C GLU A 313 -2.17 -12.31 14.24
N VAL A 314 -1.27 -13.27 14.45
CA VAL A 314 -1.20 -14.04 15.70
C VAL A 314 -0.93 -13.11 16.90
N LEU A 315 0.01 -12.15 16.78
CA LEU A 315 0.25 -11.16 17.84
C LEU A 315 -1.02 -10.37 18.17
N ASN A 316 -1.77 -9.93 17.15
CA ASN A 316 -3.05 -9.23 17.35
C ASN A 316 -4.03 -10.07 18.17
N LYS A 317 -4.17 -11.36 17.86
CA LYS A 317 -5.11 -12.24 18.59
C LYS A 317 -4.63 -12.62 19.99
N VAL A 318 -3.32 -12.81 20.18
CA VAL A 318 -2.74 -13.04 21.50
C VAL A 318 -2.91 -11.79 22.37
N ALA A 319 -2.72 -10.58 21.83
CA ALA A 319 -2.99 -9.35 22.58
C ALA A 319 -4.45 -9.27 23.04
N GLN A 320 -5.40 -9.53 22.15
CA GLN A 320 -6.83 -9.57 22.50
C GLN A 320 -7.14 -10.61 23.59
N GLN A 321 -6.50 -11.77 23.55
CA GLN A 321 -6.63 -12.80 24.57
C GLN A 321 -6.03 -12.34 25.92
N GLU A 322 -4.81 -11.81 25.92
CA GLU A 322 -4.13 -11.40 27.15
C GLU A 322 -4.77 -10.17 27.78
N ALA A 323 -5.33 -9.23 27.00
CA ALA A 323 -6.11 -8.10 27.53
C ALA A 323 -7.30 -8.56 28.39
N ARG A 324 -7.90 -9.70 28.05
CA ARG A 324 -9.02 -10.29 28.81
C ARG A 324 -8.53 -11.05 30.06
N ARG A 325 -7.32 -11.60 30.00
CA ARG A 325 -6.70 -12.33 31.12
C ARG A 325 -6.04 -11.39 32.14
N LEU A 326 -5.65 -10.19 31.71
CA LEU A 326 -4.91 -9.22 32.50
C LEU A 326 -5.68 -7.89 32.56
N PRO A 327 -6.82 -7.83 33.27
CA PRO A 327 -7.69 -6.65 33.28
C PRO A 327 -7.02 -5.39 33.86
N ASP A 328 -6.01 -5.56 34.73
CA ASP A 328 -5.25 -4.47 35.33
C ASP A 328 -3.97 -4.12 34.54
N CYS A 329 -3.77 -4.72 33.37
CA CYS A 329 -2.61 -4.51 32.51
C CYS A 329 -3.02 -3.83 31.20
N ARG A 330 -2.32 -2.76 30.81
CA ARG A 330 -2.50 -2.13 29.50
C ARG A 330 -1.90 -3.02 28.40
N VAL A 331 -2.75 -3.74 27.67
CA VAL A 331 -2.32 -4.58 26.55
C VAL A 331 -2.54 -3.87 25.22
N LEU A 332 -1.50 -3.81 24.40
CA LEU A 332 -1.46 -3.13 23.11
C LEU A 332 -0.85 -4.02 22.04
N SER A 333 -1.52 -4.15 20.90
CA SER A 333 -0.95 -4.63 19.64
C SER A 333 -0.95 -3.49 18.63
N LEU A 334 0.24 -2.98 18.31
CA LEU A 334 0.41 -1.86 17.41
C LEU A 334 0.77 -2.39 16.02
N ASN A 335 -0.17 -2.32 15.09
CA ASN A 335 0.02 -2.66 13.69
C ASN A 335 0.71 -1.50 12.96
N TRP A 336 2.04 -1.46 13.09
CA TRP A 336 2.86 -0.42 12.49
C TRP A 336 2.88 -0.50 10.96
N GLY A 337 2.69 0.65 10.32
CA GLY A 337 3.16 0.96 8.98
C GLY A 337 4.69 1.06 8.93
N PRO A 338 5.28 1.39 7.77
CA PRO A 338 6.73 1.46 7.63
C PRO A 338 7.31 2.66 8.39
N TRP A 339 8.46 2.49 9.04
CA TRP A 339 9.18 3.55 9.78
C TRP A 339 10.41 4.04 9.00
N GLU A 340 10.87 5.26 9.27
CA GLU A 340 12.15 5.82 8.77
C GLU A 340 13.38 5.18 9.45
N GLY A 341 13.44 3.86 9.53
CA GLY A 341 14.54 3.10 10.13
C GLY A 341 14.17 1.67 10.51
N GLY A 342 15.12 0.94 11.09
CA GLY A 342 14.95 -0.47 11.45
C GLY A 342 15.02 -1.39 10.23
N MET A 343 13.88 -1.97 9.83
CA MET A 343 13.80 -2.91 8.69
C MET A 343 13.70 -2.22 7.33
N VAL A 344 13.46 -0.89 7.32
CA VAL A 344 13.42 -0.07 6.09
C VAL A 344 14.82 0.50 5.87
N ASP A 345 15.52 0.00 4.86
CA ASP A 345 16.75 0.59 4.36
C ASP A 345 16.48 1.64 3.26
N GLU A 346 17.53 2.28 2.74
CA GLU A 346 17.38 3.32 1.70
C GLU A 346 16.68 2.80 0.44
N SER A 347 16.85 1.51 0.11
CA SER A 347 16.21 0.89 -1.05
C SER A 347 14.72 0.65 -0.84
N LEU A 348 14.32 0.21 0.36
CA LEU A 348 12.90 0.06 0.73
C LEU A 348 12.21 1.42 0.91
N ARG A 349 12.93 2.45 1.38
CA ARG A 349 12.41 3.81 1.52
C ARG A 349 11.94 4.38 0.19
N ALA A 350 12.72 4.21 -0.88
CA ALA A 350 12.31 4.61 -2.23
C ALA A 350 11.06 3.85 -2.72
N ALA A 351 10.95 2.56 -2.39
CA ALA A 351 9.79 1.77 -2.76
C ALA A 351 8.50 2.20 -2.03
N PHE A 352 8.55 2.41 -0.72
CA PHE A 352 7.40 2.93 0.04
C PHE A 352 6.98 4.31 -0.43
N ALA A 353 7.94 5.18 -0.75
CA ALA A 353 7.66 6.49 -1.36
C ALA A 353 6.96 6.35 -2.72
N SER A 354 7.38 5.39 -3.56
CA SER A 354 6.75 5.12 -4.86
C SER A 354 5.36 4.49 -4.76
N GLU A 355 5.05 3.81 -3.66
CA GLU A 355 3.72 3.24 -3.35
C GLU A 355 2.78 4.26 -2.68
N GLY A 356 3.24 5.49 -2.43
CA GLY A 356 2.48 6.51 -1.70
C GLY A 356 2.25 6.18 -0.22
N VAL A 357 3.06 5.27 0.35
CA VAL A 357 2.98 4.88 1.76
C VAL A 357 3.95 5.73 2.57
N PRO A 358 3.47 6.70 3.37
CA PRO A 358 4.36 7.55 4.16
C PRO A 358 5.11 6.74 5.21
N LEU A 359 6.36 7.11 5.46
CA LEU A 359 7.19 6.52 6.50
C LEU A 359 6.95 7.24 7.84
N ILE A 360 6.79 6.49 8.92
CA ILE A 360 6.68 7.01 10.28
C ILE A 360 8.07 7.48 10.75
N PRO A 361 8.27 8.77 11.06
CA PRO A 361 9.53 9.22 11.62
C PRO A 361 9.82 8.55 12.96
N LEU A 362 11.07 8.14 13.19
CA LEU A 362 11.48 7.35 14.38
C LEU A 362 11.00 7.96 15.71
N ALA A 363 11.21 9.26 15.92
CA ALA A 363 10.82 9.94 17.14
C ALA A 363 9.28 10.03 17.30
N GLN A 364 8.55 10.20 16.19
CA GLN A 364 7.09 10.29 16.21
C GLN A 364 6.45 8.95 16.52
N GLY A 365 6.96 7.86 15.93
CA GLY A 365 6.46 6.52 16.24
C GLY A 365 6.72 6.14 17.70
N ALA A 366 7.88 6.50 18.26
CA ALA A 366 8.18 6.27 19.67
C ALA A 366 7.25 7.09 20.60
N ASP A 367 7.05 8.37 20.30
CA ASP A 367 6.10 9.23 21.03
C ASP A 367 4.67 8.70 20.96
N HIS A 368 4.23 8.22 19.78
CA HIS A 368 2.90 7.63 19.60
C HIS A 368 2.66 6.44 20.55
N LEU A 369 3.62 5.52 20.65
CA LEU A 369 3.52 4.39 21.57
C LEU A 369 3.43 4.86 23.03
N LEU A 370 4.22 5.84 23.44
CA LEU A 370 4.17 6.37 24.82
C LEU A 370 2.80 6.96 25.14
N ARG A 371 2.17 7.67 24.18
CA ARG A 371 0.81 8.22 24.35
C ARG A 371 -0.25 7.13 24.45
N GLU A 372 -0.16 6.08 23.62
CA GLU A 372 -1.04 4.90 23.70
C GLU A 372 -0.88 4.12 25.02
N LEU A 373 0.32 4.12 25.60
CA LEU A 373 0.56 3.54 26.92
C LEU A 373 -0.03 4.38 28.06
N ALA A 374 -0.10 5.70 27.87
CA ALA A 374 -0.52 6.65 28.90
C ALA A 374 -2.03 6.93 28.91
N THR A 375 -2.80 6.33 28.00
CA THR A 375 -4.26 6.48 27.93
C THR A 375 -4.99 5.39 28.69
N ASP A 376 -6.16 5.73 29.24
CA ASP A 376 -7.09 4.82 29.90
C ASP A 376 -8.03 4.09 28.89
N GLU A 377 -7.87 4.35 27.59
CA GLU A 377 -8.64 3.67 26.55
C GLU A 377 -8.38 2.16 26.56
N SER A 378 -9.44 1.37 26.34
CA SER A 378 -9.41 -0.09 26.39
C SER A 378 -9.10 -0.78 25.06
N ASP A 379 -8.94 -0.02 23.97
CA ASP A 379 -8.70 -0.61 22.66
C ASP A 379 -7.33 -1.31 22.65
N VAL A 380 -7.35 -2.59 22.30
CA VAL A 380 -6.16 -3.45 22.34
C VAL A 380 -5.38 -3.36 21.04
N GLU A 381 -6.07 -3.30 19.91
CA GLU A 381 -5.45 -3.36 18.59
C GLU A 381 -5.54 -2.00 17.89
N ARG A 382 -4.39 -1.41 17.57
CA ARG A 382 -4.30 -0.13 16.84
C ARG A 382 -3.58 -0.34 15.52
N VAL A 383 -4.00 0.38 14.49
CA VAL A 383 -3.26 0.50 13.22
C VAL A 383 -2.64 1.88 13.18
N VAL A 384 -1.31 1.94 13.06
CA VAL A 384 -0.58 3.21 13.05
C VAL A 384 0.18 3.32 11.75
N LEU A 385 -0.13 4.32 10.95
CA LEU A 385 0.48 4.54 9.64
C LEU A 385 1.32 5.82 9.67
N GLY A 386 2.20 6.00 8.68
CA GLY A 386 2.98 7.23 8.54
C GLY A 386 2.10 8.47 8.55
N PRO A 387 2.68 9.65 8.89
CA PRO A 387 1.99 10.92 8.72
C PRO A 387 1.60 11.02 7.26
N ALA A 388 0.34 10.74 7.01
CA ALA A 388 -0.28 11.14 5.79
C ALA A 388 -0.59 12.64 5.93
N PRO A 389 -0.81 13.35 4.81
CA PRO A 389 -1.51 14.64 4.87
C PRO A 389 -2.71 14.50 5.82
N ALA A 390 -3.00 15.54 6.60
CA ALA A 390 -3.89 15.48 7.78
C ALA A 390 -5.29 14.88 7.53
N ASP A 391 -5.67 14.68 6.26
CA ASP A 391 -6.95 14.18 5.77
C ASP A 391 -6.92 12.76 5.18
N ALA A 392 -5.86 11.97 5.44
CA ALA A 392 -5.92 10.55 5.08
C ALA A 392 -6.96 9.82 5.93
N VAL A 393 -8.11 9.56 5.31
CA VAL A 393 -9.03 8.53 5.76
C VAL A 393 -8.36 7.16 5.56
N SER A 394 -8.41 6.35 6.63
CA SER A 394 -8.22 4.90 6.70
C SER A 394 -8.00 4.19 5.36
N PRO A 395 -6.85 3.51 5.14
CA PRO A 395 -6.69 2.70 3.94
C PRO A 395 -7.79 1.65 3.90
N GLU A 396 -8.66 1.70 2.89
CA GLU A 396 -9.41 0.52 2.49
C GLU A 396 -8.42 -0.60 2.13
N PRO A 397 -8.81 -1.89 2.28
CA PRO A 397 -7.91 -3.03 2.10
C PRO A 397 -7.55 -3.21 0.61
N ILE A 398 -6.67 -2.34 0.13
CA ILE A 398 -5.94 -2.51 -1.12
C ILE A 398 -4.81 -3.46 -0.79
N ALA A 399 -4.76 -4.61 -1.48
CA ALA A 399 -3.64 -5.53 -1.40
C ALA A 399 -2.34 -4.74 -1.55
N GLN A 400 -1.55 -4.66 -0.47
CA GLN A 400 -0.28 -3.96 -0.50
C GLN A 400 0.66 -4.77 -1.39
N THR A 401 1.09 -4.17 -2.50
CA THR A 401 2.12 -4.75 -3.36
C THR A 401 3.46 -4.55 -2.66
N GLY A 402 4.25 -5.62 -2.51
CA GLY A 402 5.61 -5.52 -1.99
C GLY A 402 6.51 -4.66 -2.89
N PRO A 403 7.65 -4.14 -2.39
CA PRO A 403 8.67 -3.57 -3.24
C PRO A 403 9.14 -4.65 -4.22
N MET A 404 8.75 -4.53 -5.49
CA MET A 404 9.53 -5.17 -6.54
C MET A 404 10.74 -4.27 -6.74
N GLY A 405 11.93 -4.84 -6.54
CA GLY A 405 13.16 -4.16 -6.94
C GLY A 405 13.06 -3.71 -8.41
N PRO A 406 13.85 -2.70 -8.82
CA PRO A 406 13.80 -2.10 -10.16
C PRO A 406 14.11 -3.05 -11.33
N ASP A 407 14.25 -4.36 -11.10
CA ASP A 407 14.75 -5.37 -12.05
C ASP A 407 13.79 -6.53 -12.33
N ALA A 408 12.55 -6.51 -11.82
CA ALA A 408 11.62 -7.60 -12.12
C ALA A 408 11.00 -7.41 -13.51
N SER A 409 11.53 -8.17 -14.48
CA SER A 409 10.96 -8.34 -15.82
C SER A 409 9.47 -8.69 -15.75
N SER A 410 8.65 -8.13 -16.64
CA SER A 410 7.24 -8.52 -16.73
C SER A 410 7.10 -10.04 -16.92
N SER A 411 6.17 -10.67 -16.21
CA SER A 411 5.81 -12.07 -16.45
C SER A 411 4.87 -12.24 -17.65
N LEU A 412 4.34 -11.12 -18.17
CA LEU A 412 3.45 -11.08 -19.33
C LEU A 412 4.26 -10.95 -20.63
N PRO A 413 3.85 -11.64 -21.71
CA PRO A 413 4.44 -11.46 -23.03
C PRO A 413 4.39 -10.01 -23.51
N LEU A 414 5.50 -9.54 -24.09
CA LEU A 414 5.55 -8.27 -24.83
C LEU A 414 4.71 -8.39 -26.10
N VAL A 415 3.76 -7.48 -26.32
CA VAL A 415 2.88 -7.48 -27.50
C VAL A 415 3.03 -6.26 -28.39
N ALA A 416 3.56 -5.15 -27.85
CA ALA A 416 3.91 -3.98 -28.64
C ALA A 416 5.05 -3.21 -27.96
N GLU A 417 5.87 -2.57 -28.78
CA GLU A 417 6.96 -1.70 -28.35
C GLU A 417 6.99 -0.49 -29.28
N GLU A 418 7.01 0.71 -28.72
CA GLU A 418 7.04 1.96 -29.47
C GLU A 418 7.83 3.03 -28.71
N ASP A 419 8.61 3.81 -29.43
CA ASP A 419 9.28 4.99 -28.87
C ASP A 419 8.37 6.21 -29.02
N ILE A 420 8.19 6.96 -27.93
CA ILE A 420 7.47 8.25 -27.97
C ILE A 420 8.40 9.40 -27.56
N ASP A 421 8.22 10.54 -28.19
CA ASP A 421 8.90 11.79 -27.86
C ASP A 421 8.04 12.99 -28.27
N VAL A 422 8.45 14.19 -27.87
CA VAL A 422 7.70 15.43 -28.13
C VAL A 422 7.59 15.77 -29.63
N ALA A 423 8.50 15.29 -30.47
CA ALA A 423 8.45 15.50 -31.91
C ALA A 423 7.50 14.52 -32.61
N SER A 424 7.51 13.25 -32.20
CA SER A 424 6.67 12.19 -32.76
C SER A 424 5.23 12.21 -32.23
N CYS A 425 5.00 12.81 -31.05
CA CYS A 425 3.69 12.93 -30.41
C CYS A 425 3.34 14.40 -30.09
N SER A 426 2.60 15.07 -30.99
CA SER A 426 2.35 16.51 -30.95
C SER A 426 1.51 16.97 -29.74
N PHE A 427 0.62 16.11 -29.23
CA PHE A 427 -0.22 16.39 -28.05
C PHE A 427 0.61 16.59 -26.76
N LEU A 428 1.84 16.06 -26.68
CA LEU A 428 2.72 16.22 -25.50
C LEU A 428 3.14 17.67 -25.28
N ARG A 429 3.17 18.50 -26.34
CA ARG A 429 3.40 19.95 -26.22
C ARG A 429 2.24 20.68 -25.55
N SER A 430 1.07 20.06 -25.52
CA SER A 430 -0.13 20.59 -24.90
C SER A 430 -0.44 19.97 -23.54
N HIS A 431 0.43 19.11 -23.01
CA HIS A 431 0.30 18.51 -21.69
C HIS A 431 1.64 18.59 -20.94
N VAL A 432 1.95 19.77 -20.43
CA VAL A 432 3.23 20.09 -19.81
C VAL A 432 3.02 20.52 -18.36
N LEU A 433 3.78 19.91 -17.46
CA LEU A 433 3.78 20.21 -16.03
C LEU A 433 5.21 20.49 -15.58
N ASP A 434 5.43 21.63 -14.94
CA ASP A 434 6.74 22.09 -14.50
C ASP A 434 7.83 22.05 -15.59
N GLY A 435 7.47 22.45 -16.81
CA GLY A 435 8.37 22.43 -17.97
C GLY A 435 8.69 21.04 -18.51
N LYS A 436 8.01 19.98 -18.06
CA LYS A 436 8.18 18.62 -18.58
C LYS A 436 6.92 18.12 -19.29
N ALA A 437 7.09 17.46 -20.42
CA ALA A 437 5.96 16.84 -21.10
C ALA A 437 5.53 15.60 -20.31
N VAL A 438 4.23 15.47 -20.12
CA VAL A 438 3.62 14.37 -19.37
C VAL A 438 2.58 13.72 -20.25
N VAL A 439 2.58 12.40 -20.36
CA VAL A 439 1.53 11.69 -21.11
C VAL A 439 0.20 11.82 -20.35
N PRO A 440 -0.89 12.31 -20.99
CA PRO A 440 -2.21 12.34 -20.36
C PRO A 440 -2.72 10.93 -20.05
N MET A 441 -3.37 10.75 -18.89
CA MET A 441 -3.93 9.44 -18.50
C MET A 441 -4.94 8.91 -19.53
N ALA A 442 -5.64 9.79 -20.25
CA ALA A 442 -6.59 9.44 -21.30
C ALA A 442 -5.97 8.67 -22.49
N MET A 443 -4.64 8.73 -22.66
CA MET A 443 -3.93 7.94 -23.68
C MET A 443 -3.75 6.47 -23.29
N LEU A 444 -3.76 6.15 -21.99
CA LEU A 444 -3.48 4.80 -21.50
C LEU A 444 -4.54 3.79 -21.94
N PRO A 445 -5.86 4.04 -21.80
CA PRO A 445 -6.88 3.13 -22.29
C PRO A 445 -6.70 2.80 -23.77
N GLU A 446 -6.36 3.80 -24.60
CA GLU A 446 -6.15 3.62 -26.04
C GLU A 446 -4.97 2.68 -26.32
N TRP A 447 -3.80 2.92 -25.72
CA TRP A 447 -2.61 2.09 -25.94
C TRP A 447 -2.78 0.68 -25.40
N LEU A 448 -3.32 0.52 -24.19
CA LEU A 448 -3.59 -0.79 -23.61
C LEU A 448 -4.62 -1.58 -24.44
N ALA A 449 -5.67 -0.91 -24.94
CA ALA A 449 -6.65 -1.53 -25.82
C ALA A 449 -6.05 -2.00 -27.15
N HIS A 450 -5.10 -1.25 -27.73
CA HIS A 450 -4.37 -1.69 -28.92
C HIS A 450 -3.59 -2.97 -28.67
N GLY A 451 -2.82 -3.01 -27.57
CA GLY A 451 -2.06 -4.20 -27.19
C GLY A 451 -2.96 -5.43 -26.99
N ALA A 452 -4.10 -5.25 -26.31
CA ALA A 452 -5.07 -6.31 -26.10
C ALA A 452 -5.68 -6.81 -27.43
N LEU A 453 -6.06 -5.90 -28.33
CA LEU A 453 -6.64 -6.26 -29.63
C LEU A 453 -5.64 -6.90 -30.59
N HIS A 454 -4.34 -6.61 -30.47
CA HIS A 454 -3.30 -7.20 -31.32
C HIS A 454 -3.29 -8.73 -31.22
N GLY A 455 -3.39 -9.27 -30.01
CA GLY A 455 -3.47 -10.71 -29.76
C GLY A 455 -4.86 -11.32 -29.99
N ASN A 456 -5.89 -10.51 -30.23
CA ASN A 456 -7.30 -10.95 -30.22
C ASN A 456 -8.10 -10.36 -31.40
N PRO A 457 -7.75 -10.72 -32.65
CA PRO A 457 -8.41 -10.19 -33.83
C PRO A 457 -9.90 -10.58 -33.90
N GLY A 458 -10.75 -9.65 -34.33
CA GLY A 458 -12.19 -9.85 -34.48
C GLY A 458 -13.03 -9.41 -33.28
N LEU A 459 -12.40 -9.17 -32.13
CA LEU A 459 -13.05 -8.54 -30.98
C LEU A 459 -13.02 -7.01 -31.08
N LYS A 460 -13.85 -6.36 -30.27
CA LYS A 460 -13.95 -4.91 -30.09
C LYS A 460 -13.55 -4.54 -28.67
N PHE A 461 -12.92 -3.39 -28.49
CA PHE A 461 -12.67 -2.83 -27.17
C PHE A 461 -14.01 -2.40 -26.54
N HIS A 462 -14.37 -3.03 -25.42
CA HIS A 462 -15.55 -2.68 -24.64
C HIS A 462 -15.18 -1.80 -23.45
N GLY A 463 -14.02 -2.01 -22.83
CA GLY A 463 -13.61 -1.14 -21.75
C GLY A 463 -12.45 -1.67 -20.93
N PHE A 464 -12.33 -1.23 -19.69
CA PHE A 464 -11.32 -1.74 -18.76
C PHE A 464 -11.83 -1.79 -17.33
N ASP A 465 -11.16 -2.58 -16.50
CA ASP A 465 -11.28 -2.58 -15.04
C ASP A 465 -9.92 -2.29 -14.39
N ASN A 466 -9.96 -1.64 -13.23
CA ASN A 466 -8.80 -1.42 -12.35
C ASN A 466 -7.61 -0.73 -13.03
N LEU A 467 -7.85 0.30 -13.85
CA LEU A 467 -6.76 1.09 -14.44
C LEU A 467 -6.07 1.89 -13.33
N LYS A 468 -4.80 1.60 -13.11
CA LYS A 468 -3.95 2.31 -12.13
C LYS A 468 -2.78 2.98 -12.84
N LEU A 469 -2.61 4.29 -12.61
CA LEU A 469 -1.42 5.03 -12.98
C LEU A 469 -0.43 4.98 -11.80
N LEU A 470 0.55 4.08 -11.89
CA LEU A 470 1.53 3.84 -10.81
C LEU A 470 2.66 4.87 -10.84
N LYS A 471 3.08 5.28 -12.03
CA LYS A 471 4.09 6.31 -12.25
C LYS A 471 3.75 7.11 -13.49
N GLY A 472 3.71 8.43 -13.38
CA GLY A 472 3.54 9.31 -14.54
C GLY A 472 4.61 9.06 -15.61
N LEU A 473 4.22 9.09 -16.88
CA LEU A 473 5.18 9.05 -18.00
C LEU A 473 5.63 10.48 -18.29
N VAL A 474 6.81 10.83 -17.81
CA VAL A 474 7.37 12.18 -17.88
C VAL A 474 8.61 12.16 -18.76
N LEU A 475 8.68 13.10 -19.70
CA LEU A 475 9.78 13.25 -20.63
C LEU A 475 10.25 14.70 -20.70
N ASP A 476 11.57 14.87 -20.74
CA ASP A 476 12.19 16.15 -21.05
C ASP A 476 12.06 16.44 -22.57
N ALA A 477 12.23 17.70 -22.99
CA ALA A 477 11.85 18.14 -24.34
C ALA A 477 12.58 17.44 -25.50
N ASP A 478 13.79 16.92 -25.24
CA ASP A 478 14.66 16.22 -26.17
C ASP A 478 14.83 14.73 -25.83
N ALA A 479 14.09 14.22 -24.84
CA ALA A 479 14.12 12.83 -24.43
C ALA A 479 13.11 11.99 -25.22
N SER A 480 13.47 10.72 -25.43
CA SER A 480 12.57 9.69 -25.95
C SER A 480 12.30 8.66 -24.85
N LEU A 481 11.09 8.09 -24.88
CA LEU A 481 10.62 7.10 -23.92
C LEU A 481 10.19 5.83 -24.67
N GLY A 482 10.92 4.75 -24.48
CA GLY A 482 10.60 3.45 -25.08
C GLY A 482 9.48 2.76 -24.30
N LEU A 483 8.27 2.81 -24.84
CA LEU A 483 7.07 2.17 -24.30
C LEU A 483 7.06 0.69 -24.65
N LYS A 484 6.71 -0.14 -23.67
CA LYS A 484 6.50 -1.57 -23.82
C LYS A 484 5.15 -1.94 -23.25
N ILE A 485 4.32 -2.55 -24.09
CA ILE A 485 2.99 -3.01 -23.73
C ILE A 485 3.04 -4.53 -23.62
N HIS A 486 2.77 -5.03 -22.44
CA HIS A 486 2.70 -6.47 -22.17
C HIS A 486 1.24 -6.88 -21.96
N ALA A 487 0.89 -8.05 -22.49
CA ALA A 487 -0.47 -8.56 -22.42
C ALA A 487 -0.50 -10.03 -22.04
N GLY A 488 -1.41 -10.39 -21.13
CA GLY A 488 -1.78 -11.77 -20.85
C GLY A 488 -2.60 -12.40 -21.99
N SER A 489 -2.90 -13.68 -21.86
CA SER A 489 -3.86 -14.34 -22.74
C SER A 489 -5.28 -13.87 -22.43
N ALA A 490 -6.10 -13.64 -23.46
CA ALA A 490 -7.50 -13.30 -23.27
C ALA A 490 -8.29 -14.45 -22.63
N ARG A 491 -9.12 -14.12 -21.65
CA ARG A 491 -9.97 -15.06 -20.91
C ARG A 491 -11.42 -14.62 -21.02
N LYS A 492 -12.28 -15.48 -21.55
CA LYS A 492 -13.71 -15.21 -21.60
C LYS A 492 -14.31 -15.36 -20.20
N ASP A 493 -15.02 -14.34 -19.73
CA ASP A 493 -15.71 -14.33 -18.44
C ASP A 493 -17.15 -14.88 -18.55
N GLU A 494 -17.87 -14.91 -17.43
CA GLU A 494 -19.23 -15.44 -17.34
C GLU A 494 -20.26 -14.58 -18.08
N GLU A 495 -19.97 -13.29 -18.28
CA GLU A 495 -20.81 -12.34 -19.02
C GLU A 495 -20.55 -12.39 -20.54
N GLY A 496 -19.53 -13.13 -20.95
CA GLY A 496 -19.16 -13.34 -22.35
C GLY A 496 -18.13 -12.33 -22.89
N TYR A 497 -17.55 -11.49 -22.04
CA TYR A 497 -16.46 -10.58 -22.38
C TYR A 497 -15.11 -11.27 -22.26
N TYR A 498 -14.13 -10.84 -23.04
CA TYR A 498 -12.77 -11.35 -23.01
C TYR A 498 -11.88 -10.37 -22.24
N ARG A 499 -11.39 -10.80 -21.08
CA ARG A 499 -10.50 -10.03 -20.20
C ARG A 499 -9.05 -10.30 -20.52
N VAL A 500 -8.26 -9.23 -20.64
CA VAL A 500 -6.83 -9.27 -20.94
C VAL A 500 -6.09 -8.43 -19.91
N GLU A 501 -5.27 -9.08 -19.10
CA GLU A 501 -4.38 -8.37 -18.17
C GLU A 501 -3.29 -7.62 -18.96
N MET A 502 -3.08 -6.35 -18.63
CA MET A 502 -2.16 -5.48 -19.33
C MET A 502 -1.20 -4.76 -18.39
N GLU A 503 0.05 -4.63 -18.82
CA GLU A 503 1.06 -3.75 -18.22
C GLU A 503 1.61 -2.79 -19.27
N LEU A 504 1.70 -1.51 -18.92
CA LEU A 504 2.48 -0.51 -19.66
C LEU A 504 3.76 -0.24 -18.88
N ARG A 505 4.89 -0.54 -19.51
CA ARG A 505 6.23 -0.30 -18.98
C ARG A 505 6.96 0.70 -19.87
N ALA A 506 7.92 1.41 -19.32
CA ALA A 506 8.75 2.31 -20.09
C ALA A 506 10.18 2.38 -19.55
N THR A 507 11.13 2.56 -20.47
CA THR A 507 12.55 2.70 -20.14
C THR A 507 12.93 4.17 -20.13
N GLN A 508 13.53 4.65 -19.02
CA GLN A 508 13.92 6.05 -18.88
C GLN A 508 15.43 6.16 -18.64
N GLY A 509 16.17 6.72 -19.61
CA GLY A 509 17.60 7.01 -19.50
C GLY A 509 18.50 5.78 -19.35
N ASP A 510 18.81 5.39 -18.11
CA ASP A 510 19.85 4.41 -17.71
C ASP A 510 19.46 2.93 -17.93
N ASP A 511 18.79 2.59 -19.05
CA ASP A 511 18.30 1.23 -19.38
C ASP A 511 17.36 0.59 -18.33
N ARG A 512 16.88 1.35 -17.33
CA ARG A 512 15.93 0.88 -16.32
C ARG A 512 14.49 1.00 -16.77
N GLU A 513 13.80 -0.13 -16.73
CA GLU A 513 12.40 -0.27 -17.10
C GLU A 513 11.50 -0.15 -15.85
N PHE A 514 10.49 0.72 -15.92
CA PHE A 514 9.51 0.92 -14.84
C PHE A 514 8.12 0.49 -15.29
N LEU A 515 7.33 -0.05 -14.35
CA LEU A 515 5.90 -0.24 -14.54
C LEU A 515 5.17 1.10 -14.33
N HIS A 516 4.51 1.60 -15.36
CA HIS A 516 3.83 2.89 -15.35
C HIS A 516 2.32 2.76 -15.17
N ALA A 517 1.70 1.79 -15.83
CA ALA A 517 0.28 1.54 -15.69
C ALA A 517 -0.05 0.05 -15.77
N ARG A 518 -1.16 -0.33 -15.16
CA ARG A 518 -1.76 -1.66 -15.32
C ARG A 518 -3.27 -1.53 -15.39
N ALA A 519 -3.91 -2.42 -16.14
CA ALA A 519 -5.36 -2.53 -16.22
C ALA A 519 -5.75 -3.94 -16.69
N GLU A 520 -7.02 -4.29 -16.50
CA GLU A 520 -7.62 -5.41 -17.21
C GLU A 520 -8.48 -4.87 -18.35
N ILE A 521 -8.12 -5.14 -19.60
CA ILE A 521 -8.88 -4.72 -20.78
C ILE A 521 -10.00 -5.71 -21.06
N LEU A 522 -11.22 -5.20 -21.26
CA LEU A 522 -12.40 -5.95 -21.66
C LEU A 522 -12.63 -5.80 -23.16
N LEU A 523 -12.68 -6.94 -23.83
CA LEU A 523 -13.00 -7.05 -25.25
C LEU A 523 -14.34 -7.79 -25.43
N ALA A 524 -15.09 -7.47 -26.48
CA ALA A 524 -16.38 -8.07 -26.77
C ALA A 524 -16.51 -8.43 -28.26
N GLU A 525 -17.34 -9.42 -28.60
CA GLU A 525 -17.65 -9.73 -30.00
C GLU A 525 -18.48 -8.61 -30.66
N ALA A 526 -19.36 -7.98 -29.87
CA ALA A 526 -20.08 -6.77 -30.19
C ALA A 526 -20.22 -5.91 -28.93
N LEU A 527 -20.30 -4.59 -29.09
CA LEU A 527 -20.57 -3.71 -27.95
C LEU A 527 -22.01 -3.94 -27.47
N PRO A 528 -22.24 -4.05 -26.15
CA PRO A 528 -23.57 -4.19 -25.60
C PRO A 528 -24.39 -2.91 -25.80
N GLU A 529 -25.71 -3.02 -25.62
CA GLU A 529 -26.57 -1.83 -25.58
C GLU A 529 -26.21 -0.95 -24.38
N GLY A 530 -26.37 0.37 -24.56
CA GLY A 530 -26.05 1.35 -23.53
C GLY A 530 -26.89 1.20 -22.27
N GLU A 531 -26.27 1.51 -21.13
CA GLU A 531 -26.94 1.54 -19.85
C GLU A 531 -27.80 2.81 -19.65
N PRO A 532 -28.77 2.78 -18.71
CA PRO A 532 -29.51 3.99 -18.33
C PRO A 532 -28.56 5.07 -17.80
N GLN A 533 -28.76 6.32 -18.23
CA GLN A 533 -28.00 7.47 -17.76
C GLN A 533 -28.20 7.73 -16.27
N LEU A 534 -27.20 8.35 -15.65
CA LEU A 534 -27.29 8.90 -14.31
C LEU A 534 -27.92 10.30 -14.34
N ASN A 535 -28.47 10.75 -13.21
CA ASN A 535 -29.16 12.05 -13.13
C ASN A 535 -28.20 13.24 -13.26
N ALA A 536 -28.11 13.96 -14.38
CA ALA A 536 -27.15 15.06 -14.54
C ALA A 536 -27.13 16.06 -13.36
N PRO A 537 -25.95 16.49 -12.87
CA PRO A 537 -25.82 17.51 -11.82
C PRO A 537 -26.62 18.78 -12.16
N GLN A 538 -27.27 19.36 -11.17
CA GLN A 538 -28.08 20.56 -11.35
C GLN A 538 -27.38 21.78 -10.75
N GLY A 539 -27.47 22.92 -11.42
CA GLY A 539 -26.84 24.15 -10.95
C GLY A 539 -27.12 25.35 -11.84
N PRO A 540 -26.67 26.55 -11.44
CA PRO A 540 -26.74 27.72 -12.29
C PRO A 540 -25.90 27.53 -13.56
N ALA A 541 -26.23 28.29 -14.61
CA ALA A 541 -25.41 28.34 -15.81
C ALA A 541 -24.02 28.88 -15.47
N TYR A 542 -22.97 28.21 -15.96
CA TYR A 542 -21.60 28.70 -15.82
C TYR A 542 -21.34 29.84 -16.81
N GLU A 543 -20.93 31.00 -16.30
CA GLU A 543 -20.89 32.24 -17.10
C GLU A 543 -19.57 32.45 -17.87
N LYS A 544 -18.47 31.82 -17.46
CA LYS A 544 -17.17 32.00 -18.13
C LYS A 544 -17.09 31.18 -19.41
N THR A 545 -16.35 31.71 -20.39
CA THR A 545 -16.06 30.99 -21.64
C THR A 545 -15.06 29.84 -21.42
N ALA A 546 -14.96 28.91 -22.37
CA ALA A 546 -13.97 27.84 -22.32
C ALA A 546 -12.52 28.37 -22.22
N ALA A 547 -12.19 29.42 -22.99
CA ALA A 547 -10.87 30.04 -22.95
C ALA A 547 -10.53 30.62 -21.56
N GLU A 548 -11.51 31.22 -20.89
CA GLU A 548 -11.35 31.72 -19.52
C GLU A 548 -11.25 30.57 -18.51
N THR A 549 -12.01 29.49 -18.72
CA THR A 549 -11.94 28.27 -17.89
C THR A 549 -10.55 27.65 -17.93
N TYR A 550 -9.99 27.48 -19.13
CA TYR A 550 -8.62 26.99 -19.29
C TYR A 550 -7.60 27.90 -18.61
N ARG A 551 -7.65 29.20 -18.93
CA ARG A 551 -6.71 30.18 -18.37
C ARG A 551 -6.72 30.22 -16.83
N ASP A 552 -7.90 30.09 -16.23
CA ASP A 552 -8.07 30.30 -14.80
C ASP A 552 -7.84 29.00 -13.98
N HIS A 553 -8.07 27.81 -14.55
CA HIS A 553 -8.14 26.55 -13.79
C HIS A 553 -7.33 25.38 -14.35
N LEU A 554 -6.90 25.39 -15.61
CA LEU A 554 -6.29 24.23 -16.28
C LEU A 554 -4.95 24.59 -16.93
N PHE A 555 -4.09 23.58 -17.16
CA PHE A 555 -2.76 23.78 -17.76
C PHE A 555 -2.66 23.38 -19.23
N HIS A 556 -3.72 22.79 -19.79
CA HIS A 556 -3.74 22.20 -21.12
C HIS A 556 -3.48 23.23 -22.23
N GLY A 557 -2.55 22.90 -23.13
CA GLY A 557 -2.25 23.66 -24.34
C GLY A 557 -3.23 23.36 -25.48
N PRO A 558 -3.10 24.05 -26.62
CA PRO A 558 -4.13 24.11 -27.67
C PRO A 558 -4.62 22.76 -28.20
N ALA A 559 -3.76 21.73 -28.29
CA ALA A 559 -4.17 20.43 -28.81
C ALA A 559 -5.05 19.63 -27.83
N LEU A 560 -5.05 19.97 -26.54
CA LEU A 560 -5.86 19.34 -25.50
C LEU A 560 -6.92 20.28 -24.91
N GLN A 561 -7.16 21.43 -25.54
CA GLN A 561 -8.26 22.32 -25.15
C GLN A 561 -9.58 21.83 -25.74
N GLY A 562 -10.05 20.67 -25.25
CA GLY A 562 -11.23 19.99 -25.76
C GLY A 562 -12.57 20.52 -25.24
N ILE A 563 -12.60 21.24 -24.11
CA ILE A 563 -13.84 21.83 -23.54
C ILE A 563 -14.32 22.95 -24.46
N GLU A 564 -15.49 22.78 -25.08
CA GLU A 564 -16.13 23.82 -25.90
C GLU A 564 -16.96 24.77 -25.05
N ARG A 565 -17.67 24.23 -24.06
CA ARG A 565 -18.55 24.98 -23.16
C ARG A 565 -18.79 24.21 -21.87
N VAL A 566 -18.60 24.87 -20.73
CA VAL A 566 -19.13 24.38 -19.45
C VAL A 566 -20.56 24.89 -19.30
N GLN A 567 -21.51 23.98 -19.08
CA GLN A 567 -22.91 24.34 -18.89
C GLN A 567 -23.21 24.65 -17.43
N THR A 568 -22.73 23.81 -16.51
CA THR A 568 -22.82 24.04 -15.07
C THR A 568 -21.62 23.47 -14.33
N CYS A 569 -21.27 24.09 -13.21
CA CYS A 569 -20.28 23.61 -12.26
C CYS A 569 -20.86 23.80 -10.85
N SER A 570 -21.42 22.74 -10.29
CA SER A 570 -22.07 22.70 -8.98
C SER A 570 -21.26 21.82 -8.02
N PRO A 571 -21.52 21.85 -6.70
CA PRO A 571 -20.91 20.89 -5.78
C PRO A 571 -21.21 19.41 -6.12
N GLU A 572 -22.28 19.12 -6.86
CA GLU A 572 -22.65 17.76 -7.26
C GLU A 572 -21.89 17.27 -8.52
N GLY A 573 -21.26 18.18 -9.25
CA GLY A 573 -20.57 17.85 -10.50
C GLY A 573 -20.55 18.94 -11.55
N VAL A 574 -19.99 18.59 -12.71
CA VAL A 574 -19.78 19.45 -13.87
C VAL A 574 -20.45 18.84 -15.10
N VAL A 575 -21.06 19.68 -15.91
CA VAL A 575 -21.62 19.30 -17.21
C VAL A 575 -20.98 20.20 -18.27
N ALA A 576 -20.42 19.59 -19.32
CA ALA A 576 -19.73 20.31 -20.38
C ALA A 576 -19.89 19.65 -21.75
N ASP A 577 -19.71 20.44 -22.79
CA ASP A 577 -19.60 19.97 -24.17
C ASP A 577 -18.11 19.85 -24.54
N ALA A 578 -17.73 18.71 -25.12
CA ALA A 578 -16.36 18.37 -25.47
C ALA A 578 -16.22 18.13 -26.97
N SER A 579 -15.14 18.65 -27.57
CA SER A 579 -14.77 18.36 -28.97
C SER A 579 -14.06 17.00 -29.09
N ALA A 580 -14.24 16.36 -30.26
CA ALA A 580 -13.59 15.09 -30.58
C ALA A 580 -12.09 15.28 -30.91
N ALA A 581 -11.29 14.26 -30.62
CA ALA A 581 -9.88 14.26 -31.00
C ALA A 581 -9.73 14.30 -32.53
N PRO A 582 -8.72 15.02 -33.07
CA PRO A 582 -8.37 14.90 -34.47
C PRO A 582 -7.92 13.47 -34.80
N PRO A 583 -7.87 13.06 -36.08
CA PRO A 583 -7.38 11.74 -36.46
C PRO A 583 -6.00 11.43 -35.84
N PRO A 584 -5.69 10.16 -35.49
CA PRO A 584 -4.43 9.79 -34.84
C PRO A 584 -3.17 10.29 -35.53
N SER A 585 -3.18 10.41 -36.86
CA SER A 585 -2.06 10.89 -37.66
C SER A 585 -1.72 12.37 -37.47
N GLU A 586 -2.61 13.17 -36.88
CA GLU A 586 -2.31 14.57 -36.51
C GLU A 586 -1.62 14.67 -35.15
N TRP A 587 -1.82 13.66 -34.29
CA TRP A 587 -1.26 13.59 -32.95
C TRP A 587 0.00 12.76 -32.86
N MET A 588 0.13 11.73 -33.68
CA MET A 588 1.24 10.78 -33.66
C MET A 588 1.76 10.57 -35.09
N GLU A 589 3.08 10.64 -35.28
CA GLU A 589 3.72 10.34 -36.56
C GLU A 589 3.50 8.87 -36.97
N ARG A 590 3.49 7.97 -35.99
CA ARG A 590 3.29 6.52 -36.16
C ARG A 590 2.16 6.02 -35.25
N PRO A 591 0.89 6.30 -35.61
CA PRO A 591 -0.22 5.86 -34.78
C PRO A 591 -0.44 4.35 -34.92
N PHE A 592 -0.75 3.67 -33.81
CA PHE A 592 -1.09 2.24 -33.80
C PHE A 592 -2.25 1.86 -34.73
N ARG A 593 -3.21 2.78 -34.92
CA ARG A 593 -4.37 2.64 -35.80
C ARG A 593 -4.69 3.93 -36.53
N ARG A 594 -5.43 3.80 -37.64
CA ARG A 594 -5.93 4.94 -38.43
C ARG A 594 -7.11 5.68 -37.78
N ARG A 595 -7.69 5.12 -36.71
CA ARG A 595 -8.80 5.68 -35.94
C ARG A 595 -8.60 5.33 -34.47
N TRP A 596 -9.01 6.23 -33.58
CA TRP A 596 -9.09 5.98 -32.15
C TRP A 596 -10.09 4.84 -31.85
N LEU A 597 -9.82 4.05 -30.81
CA LEU A 597 -10.75 3.06 -30.28
C LEU A 597 -11.75 3.73 -29.34
N THR A 598 -11.25 4.65 -28.53
CA THR A 598 -12.04 5.56 -27.67
C THR A 598 -12.23 6.90 -28.39
N ASP A 599 -12.05 8.01 -27.67
CA ASP A 599 -11.67 9.30 -28.19
C ASP A 599 -10.80 9.94 -27.09
N PRO A 600 -9.47 10.04 -27.27
CA PRO A 600 -8.59 10.44 -26.18
C PRO A 600 -8.81 11.88 -25.75
N LEU A 601 -9.28 12.79 -26.61
CA LEU A 601 -9.57 14.17 -26.22
C LEU A 601 -10.85 14.24 -25.39
N VAL A 602 -11.90 13.53 -25.79
CA VAL A 602 -13.16 13.50 -25.03
C VAL A 602 -12.95 12.86 -23.65
N LEU A 603 -12.20 11.75 -23.58
CA LEU A 603 -11.83 11.13 -22.30
C LEU A 603 -10.99 12.08 -21.44
N ASP A 604 -10.02 12.77 -22.04
CA ASP A 604 -9.20 13.75 -21.34
C ASP A 604 -10.05 14.89 -20.79
N VAL A 605 -10.99 15.43 -21.58
CA VAL A 605 -11.96 16.44 -21.10
C VAL A 605 -12.70 15.95 -19.87
N GLY A 606 -13.19 14.70 -19.86
CA GLY A 606 -13.83 14.13 -18.67
C GLY A 606 -12.94 14.20 -17.41
N ILE A 607 -11.65 13.90 -17.56
CA ILE A 607 -10.66 14.00 -16.47
C ILE A 607 -10.35 15.47 -16.14
N GLN A 608 -10.26 16.35 -17.13
CA GLN A 608 -10.07 17.80 -16.96
C GLN A 608 -11.21 18.41 -16.14
N LEU A 609 -12.45 17.92 -16.28
CA LEU A 609 -13.57 18.43 -15.51
C LEU A 609 -13.41 18.20 -14.01
N LEU A 610 -12.70 17.14 -13.58
CA LEU A 610 -12.39 16.92 -12.16
C LEU A 610 -11.32 17.90 -11.68
N THR A 611 -10.27 18.13 -12.47
CA THR A 611 -9.25 19.15 -12.19
C THR A 611 -9.87 20.54 -12.09
N PHE A 612 -10.79 20.87 -13.01
CA PHE A 612 -11.54 22.12 -13.00
C PHE A 612 -12.46 22.20 -11.78
N TRP A 613 -13.24 21.15 -11.50
CA TRP A 613 -14.17 21.13 -10.37
C TRP A 613 -13.45 21.33 -9.04
N SER A 614 -12.35 20.61 -8.80
CA SER A 614 -11.60 20.75 -7.55
C SER A 614 -10.96 22.13 -7.44
N GLY A 615 -10.49 22.71 -8.55
CA GLY A 615 -10.00 24.08 -8.59
C GLY A 615 -11.05 25.16 -8.31
N VAL A 616 -12.35 24.83 -8.37
CA VAL A 616 -13.47 25.74 -8.05
C VAL A 616 -14.03 25.48 -6.65
N HIS A 617 -14.14 24.21 -6.25
CA HIS A 617 -14.88 23.79 -5.04
C HIS A 617 -14.01 23.19 -3.93
N SER A 618 -12.70 23.06 -4.12
CA SER A 618 -11.77 22.44 -3.16
C SER A 618 -10.54 23.32 -2.90
N ALA A 619 -9.57 22.79 -2.15
CA ALA A 619 -8.34 23.49 -1.78
C ALA A 619 -7.46 23.86 -2.99
N GLY A 620 -7.51 23.07 -4.08
CA GLY A 620 -6.70 23.31 -5.27
C GLY A 620 -7.07 22.44 -6.48
N PRO A 621 -6.32 22.54 -7.58
CA PRO A 621 -6.48 21.66 -8.73
C PRO A 621 -6.04 20.22 -8.39
N SER A 622 -6.37 19.29 -9.29
CA SER A 622 -6.11 17.87 -9.08
C SER A 622 -5.50 17.17 -10.30
N LEU A 623 -4.85 16.03 -10.09
CA LEU A 623 -4.30 15.16 -11.13
C LEU A 623 -4.86 13.74 -11.01
N PRO A 624 -5.07 13.03 -12.14
CA PRO A 624 -5.65 11.70 -12.13
C PRO A 624 -4.67 10.63 -11.62
N CYS A 625 -5.17 9.63 -10.90
CA CYS A 625 -4.36 8.54 -10.37
C CYS A 625 -4.93 7.13 -10.63
N ALA A 626 -6.26 6.98 -10.65
CA ALA A 626 -6.89 5.69 -10.83
C ALA A 626 -8.30 5.79 -11.43
N ALA A 627 -8.77 4.65 -11.93
CA ALA A 627 -10.12 4.48 -12.44
C ALA A 627 -10.62 3.07 -12.10
N ALA A 628 -11.80 2.97 -11.51
CA ALA A 628 -12.38 1.67 -11.17
C ALA A 628 -12.80 0.90 -12.43
N SER A 629 -13.56 1.54 -13.32
CA SER A 629 -14.03 0.92 -14.56
C SER A 629 -14.23 1.93 -15.69
N TYR A 630 -14.19 1.43 -16.92
CA TYR A 630 -14.66 2.12 -18.11
C TYR A 630 -15.45 1.15 -18.98
N ARG A 631 -16.57 1.59 -19.54
CA ARG A 631 -17.46 0.81 -20.42
C ARG A 631 -17.88 1.65 -21.61
N GLN A 632 -17.69 1.13 -22.81
CA GLN A 632 -18.01 1.74 -24.09
C GLN A 632 -19.11 0.93 -24.78
N TYR A 633 -20.20 1.63 -25.12
CA TYR A 633 -21.42 1.09 -25.71
C TYR A 633 -21.55 1.49 -27.18
N GLY A 634 -20.85 2.54 -27.61
CA GLY A 634 -20.88 3.06 -28.97
C GLY A 634 -19.54 3.63 -29.43
N ALA A 635 -19.50 4.07 -30.69
CA ALA A 635 -18.37 4.86 -31.19
C ALA A 635 -18.58 6.33 -30.80
N PHE A 636 -17.51 7.03 -30.45
CA PHE A 636 -17.57 8.47 -30.19
C PHE A 636 -17.98 9.24 -31.45
N PRO A 637 -18.88 10.24 -31.34
CA PRO A 637 -19.26 11.08 -32.47
C PRO A 637 -18.08 11.94 -32.93
N LYS A 638 -18.04 12.26 -34.23
CA LYS A 638 -17.00 13.12 -34.81
C LYS A 638 -17.09 14.58 -34.38
N ASP A 639 -18.28 15.00 -33.98
CA ASP A 639 -18.55 16.38 -33.60
C ASP A 639 -18.35 16.58 -32.08
N GLY A 640 -17.87 15.56 -31.36
CA GLY A 640 -17.64 15.61 -29.93
C GLY A 640 -18.68 14.85 -29.10
N ALA A 641 -18.70 15.10 -27.80
CA ALA A 641 -19.61 14.47 -26.85
C ALA A 641 -20.04 15.44 -25.76
N HIS A 642 -21.23 15.20 -25.21
CA HIS A 642 -21.68 15.86 -24.00
C HIS A 642 -21.18 15.06 -22.79
N VAL A 643 -20.45 15.71 -21.89
CA VAL A 643 -19.74 15.08 -20.77
C VAL A 643 -20.40 15.48 -19.45
N VAL A 644 -20.82 14.48 -18.69
CA VAL A 644 -21.42 14.64 -17.37
C VAL A 644 -20.48 14.04 -16.34
N ALA A 645 -19.82 14.88 -15.54
CA ALA A 645 -18.99 14.48 -14.41
C ALA A 645 -19.78 14.63 -13.11
N ARG A 646 -20.07 13.54 -12.42
CA ARG A 646 -20.74 13.53 -11.12
C ARG A 646 -19.75 13.27 -10.02
N ILE A 647 -19.66 14.18 -9.05
CA ILE A 647 -18.84 13.94 -7.87
C ILE A 647 -19.57 12.93 -6.97
N THR A 648 -18.94 11.78 -6.76
CA THR A 648 -19.45 10.74 -5.86
C THR A 648 -18.88 10.90 -4.46
N LYS A 649 -17.65 11.39 -4.36
CA LYS A 649 -16.97 11.71 -3.11
C LYS A 649 -15.92 12.80 -3.35
N SER A 650 -15.78 13.72 -2.41
CA SER A 650 -14.68 14.69 -2.41
C SER A 650 -14.27 15.01 -0.99
N ASP A 651 -12.97 15.13 -0.75
CA ASP A 651 -12.37 15.62 0.49
C ASP A 651 -11.27 16.66 0.15
N GLU A 652 -10.45 17.05 1.12
CA GLU A 652 -9.40 18.05 0.92
C GLU A 652 -8.30 17.59 -0.04
N THR A 653 -8.12 16.28 -0.19
CA THR A 653 -7.00 15.66 -0.91
C THR A 653 -7.41 14.87 -2.14
N ARG A 654 -8.69 14.56 -2.32
CA ARG A 654 -9.18 13.74 -3.43
C ARG A 654 -10.55 14.16 -3.92
N VAL A 655 -10.78 13.91 -5.20
CA VAL A 655 -12.10 13.93 -5.82
C VAL A 655 -12.32 12.63 -6.59
N LEU A 656 -13.45 11.99 -6.32
CA LEU A 656 -13.93 10.81 -7.03
C LEU A 656 -15.19 11.20 -7.81
N ALA A 657 -15.25 10.76 -9.05
CA ALA A 657 -16.39 11.02 -9.91
C ALA A 657 -16.71 9.86 -10.85
N ASP A 658 -17.98 9.80 -11.24
CA ASP A 658 -18.43 9.02 -12.37
C ASP A 658 -18.65 9.96 -13.57
N LEU A 659 -18.14 9.57 -14.73
CA LEU A 659 -18.20 10.32 -15.98
C LEU A 659 -19.12 9.59 -16.96
N GLU A 660 -20.06 10.31 -17.56
CA GLU A 660 -20.85 9.82 -18.70
C GLU A 660 -20.55 10.65 -19.94
N PHE A 661 -20.36 9.96 -21.06
CA PHE A 661 -20.12 10.57 -22.37
C PHE A 661 -21.33 10.28 -23.25
N LEU A 662 -22.03 11.32 -23.67
CA LEU A 662 -23.28 11.24 -24.42
C LEU A 662 -23.10 11.76 -25.85
N ASP A 663 -23.78 11.16 -26.82
CA ASP A 663 -23.82 11.67 -28.19
C ASP A 663 -24.79 12.86 -28.34
N GLY A 664 -24.89 13.43 -29.55
CA GLY A 664 -25.78 14.55 -29.84
C GLY A 664 -27.28 14.25 -29.71
N ASP A 665 -27.67 12.98 -29.67
CA ASP A 665 -29.04 12.53 -29.38
C ASP A 665 -29.26 12.25 -27.88
N GLY A 666 -28.22 12.49 -27.06
CA GLY A 666 -28.22 12.23 -25.62
C GLY A 666 -28.12 10.74 -25.27
N ARG A 667 -27.60 9.88 -26.15
CA ARG A 667 -27.40 8.45 -25.84
C ARG A 667 -26.03 8.22 -25.21
N LEU A 668 -25.97 7.29 -24.26
CA LEU A 668 -24.72 6.91 -23.59
C LEU A 668 -23.76 6.21 -24.56
N VAL A 669 -22.63 6.86 -24.84
CA VAL A 669 -21.53 6.31 -25.66
C VAL A 669 -20.58 5.52 -24.78
N ALA A 670 -20.22 6.08 -23.62
CA ALA A 670 -19.37 5.43 -22.65
C ALA A 670 -19.60 5.94 -21.22
N ARG A 671 -19.24 5.13 -20.23
CA ARG A 671 -19.19 5.50 -18.81
C ARG A 671 -17.83 5.18 -18.22
N PHE A 672 -17.35 6.05 -17.35
CA PHE A 672 -16.12 5.91 -16.58
C PHE A 672 -16.48 6.01 -15.11
N GLU A 673 -16.28 4.96 -14.32
CA GLU A 673 -16.73 4.92 -12.92
C GLU A 673 -15.53 4.94 -11.97
N GLY A 674 -15.72 5.63 -10.84
CA GLY A 674 -14.68 5.77 -9.82
C GLY A 674 -13.40 6.37 -10.38
N CYS A 675 -13.50 7.42 -11.21
CA CYS A 675 -12.36 8.21 -11.64
C CYS A 675 -11.85 9.00 -10.44
N GLU A 676 -10.60 8.76 -10.04
CA GLU A 676 -9.99 9.35 -8.85
C GLU A 676 -8.89 10.34 -9.28
N ASN A 677 -9.01 11.58 -8.78
CA ASN A 677 -7.94 12.56 -8.85
C ASN A 677 -7.47 12.95 -7.45
N THR A 678 -6.16 13.16 -7.32
CA THR A 678 -5.52 13.71 -6.12
C THR A 678 -5.47 15.23 -6.22
N ILE A 679 -6.02 15.93 -5.22
CA ILE A 679 -6.01 17.39 -5.06
C ILE A 679 -4.71 17.82 -4.39
N ASP A 680 -4.05 18.84 -4.93
CA ASP A 680 -2.84 19.42 -4.36
C ASP A 680 -2.77 20.93 -4.67
N GLU A 681 -2.75 21.76 -3.62
CA GLU A 681 -2.66 23.22 -3.77
C GLU A 681 -1.40 23.66 -4.53
N GLY A 682 -0.28 22.93 -4.35
CA GLY A 682 1.01 23.20 -4.98
C GLY A 682 0.95 23.15 -6.50
N LEU A 683 0.04 22.35 -7.06
CA LEU A 683 -0.18 22.24 -8.49
C LEU A 683 -0.62 23.56 -9.13
N THR A 684 -1.23 24.48 -8.38
CA THR A 684 -1.60 25.81 -8.90
C THR A 684 -0.39 26.55 -9.47
N SER A 685 0.78 26.41 -8.83
CA SER A 685 2.02 27.01 -9.31
C SER A 685 2.61 26.22 -10.49
N THR A 686 2.59 24.89 -10.41
CA THR A 686 3.04 23.96 -11.45
C THR A 686 2.29 24.13 -12.76
N PHE A 687 0.97 24.31 -12.71
CA PHE A 687 0.09 24.48 -13.86
C PHE A 687 0.38 25.76 -14.64
N ARG A 688 1.03 26.75 -14.02
CA ARG A 688 1.50 27.97 -14.71
C ARG A 688 2.79 27.74 -15.49
N SER A 689 3.55 26.71 -15.16
CA SER A 689 4.78 26.29 -15.86
C SER A 689 4.45 25.21 -16.90
N ASN A 690 3.54 25.53 -17.82
CA ASN A 690 2.95 24.60 -18.78
C ASN A 690 3.53 24.69 -20.20
N ARG A 691 4.80 25.08 -20.31
CA ARG A 691 5.54 25.13 -21.59
C ARG A 691 6.90 24.50 -21.44
N LEU A 692 7.36 23.82 -22.49
CA LEU A 692 8.69 23.22 -22.50
C LEU A 692 9.79 24.30 -22.54
N PRO A 693 10.97 24.09 -21.94
CA PRO A 693 12.05 25.07 -21.86
C PRO A 693 12.50 25.64 -23.21
N LEU A 694 12.37 24.86 -24.29
CA LEU A 694 12.74 25.26 -25.65
C LEU A 694 11.78 26.28 -26.29
N GLU A 695 10.59 26.53 -25.71
CA GLU A 695 9.60 27.48 -26.21
C GLU A 695 9.72 28.90 -25.62
N VAL A 696 10.67 29.13 -24.71
CA VAL A 696 10.90 30.46 -24.09
C VAL A 696 11.70 31.41 -24.99
N SER A 697 12.23 30.89 -26.10
CA SER A 697 12.96 31.66 -27.13
C SER A 697 12.20 31.67 -28.46
N SER A 698 11.06 32.37 -28.50
CA SER A 698 10.44 32.86 -29.74
C SER A 698 9.61 34.10 -29.47
#